data_AF-A0A521UIH8-F1
#
_entry.id   AF-A0A521UIH8-F1
#
_cell.length_a   1.000
_cell.length_b   1.000
_cell.length_c   1.000
_cell.angle_alpha   90.00
_cell.angle_beta   90.00
_cell.angle_gamma   90.00
#
_symmetry.space_group_name_H-M   'P 1'
#
loop_
_entity.id
_entity.type
_entity.pdbx_description
1 polymer ?
#
loop_
_entity_poly.entity_id
_entity_poly.type
_entity_poly.pdbx_seq_one_letter_code
_entity_poly.pdbx_strand_id
1 'polypeptide(L)'
;MNTFRWSVFVAVASLAGCSADQESVEEVNPSASDAIRAGMPACGTPLGSFDGTTAYSNGANTGTGVSCRGSGAYGLQFQCVELVMRHFQTHWGMRWWGNARDLLNNAPRSRVDVYGNGDGAHPPVPGDLIVWQTGQWGHTALVTGVRSGAVDILEQNVGGGGRASLPYNGRTIGSRWGGWAPQGWAHARANTATAAPPPPPPPPTCPAHCEGNVFVAGNCARTDCGSAAAQCREDGGARCVALPRGALDAAQCDEIRGWAQDPVTPTAPIDVDLYFDGPAGSGAPTLRVRANGRREDLCSAIGSCDHAFAVDTPLSLRDGREHPIYAYARAADGRAQPALANAPRALRCTAARVADFNGDGRSDLVQYRSDRTTLPVCLSLGSGWSCRNLAAATDGWSGGNGGSAVLEAATPLLGRFNDDALPDVFQFRADVDRLPVCLSLGSGWSCRGLVAGYSGGLGEGNQGAGVYAGSTPLVGDFNGDHRDDVIQYRDAATTLPVCLSLGSGWSCRNLAASHTGDEGAGNGGSGVYRGGTALAGDFDGDGRTDLIQYRADWQSIPVCLSLGSGWSCRNLAASYAGGEGVGNEGSGVYAGSAPLVGDFNGDGRSDVIQYRAGAATVPVCLSLGSGWSCRNLAVTLPAASGATAVVADLDGDGRSDLVQYDPHGQTLPVCLSLATGWSCRDLSAGLAGPERTTGNGGSGVFRGGMPLVGDFNGDGRADLMQFQSQGWDLIPVCLYLGSGWSCRSLYADYAGGEGAGNGGSGVY
;
A
#
# COMPACT_ATOMS: atom_id res chain seq x y z
N MET A 1 -57.00 -14.44 -33.87
CA MET A 1 -57.18 -13.88 -35.24
C MET A 1 -57.09 -12.37 -35.14
N ASN A 2 -56.39 -11.73 -36.09
CA ASN A 2 -56.56 -10.36 -36.65
C ASN A 2 -57.17 -9.24 -35.76
N THR A 3 -56.71 -7.98 -35.67
CA THR A 3 -55.50 -7.18 -36.03
C THR A 3 -55.91 -5.68 -35.98
N PHE A 4 -55.12 -4.85 -35.27
CA PHE A 4 -54.74 -3.46 -35.62
C PHE A 4 -55.61 -2.17 -35.42
N ARG A 5 -54.92 -1.15 -34.85
CA ARG A 5 -55.11 0.34 -34.88
C ARG A 5 -56.23 0.93 -33.98
N TRP A 6 -56.11 2.13 -33.38
CA TRP A 6 -55.39 3.38 -33.76
C TRP A 6 -54.70 4.15 -32.60
N SER A 7 -53.89 5.15 -32.98
CA SER A 7 -53.01 6.00 -32.15
C SER A 7 -53.67 7.26 -31.56
N VAL A 8 -53.08 7.84 -30.51
CA VAL A 8 -53.19 9.28 -30.15
C VAL A 8 -51.81 9.80 -29.70
N PHE A 9 -51.45 11.02 -30.12
CA PHE A 9 -50.27 11.78 -29.68
C PHE A 9 -50.71 12.99 -28.85
N VAL A 10 -50.08 13.23 -27.70
CA VAL A 10 -49.81 14.57 -27.12
C VAL A 10 -48.48 14.48 -26.35
N ALA A 11 -47.65 15.52 -26.41
CA ALA A 11 -46.35 15.58 -25.75
C ALA A 11 -46.24 16.83 -24.85
N VAL A 12 -45.57 16.71 -23.69
CA VAL A 12 -44.71 17.74 -23.06
C VAL A 12 -43.60 17.02 -22.26
N ALA A 13 -42.42 17.64 -22.17
CA ALA A 13 -41.22 17.14 -21.45
C ALA A 13 -41.33 17.38 -19.91
N SER A 14 -40.36 17.06 -19.02
CA SER A 14 -38.92 16.74 -19.15
C SER A 14 -38.36 16.03 -17.88
N LEU A 15 -37.08 15.60 -17.96
CA LEU A 15 -36.15 15.25 -16.86
C LEU A 15 -36.32 13.94 -16.07
N ALA A 16 -35.57 12.91 -16.46
CA ALA A 16 -34.81 12.00 -15.58
C ALA A 16 -33.82 11.14 -16.40
N GLY A 17 -32.69 10.73 -15.79
CA GLY A 17 -31.90 9.58 -16.28
C GLY A 17 -30.51 9.89 -16.82
N CYS A 18 -29.50 9.86 -15.95
CA CYS A 18 -28.16 9.38 -16.35
C CYS A 18 -28.19 7.85 -16.36
N SER A 19 -27.66 7.20 -17.40
CA SER A 19 -27.37 5.76 -17.35
C SER A 19 -26.15 5.40 -18.20
N ALA A 20 -25.21 4.74 -17.55
CA ALA A 20 -24.14 3.86 -18.03
C ALA A 20 -23.77 3.85 -19.52
N ASP A 21 -22.46 3.95 -19.78
CA ASP A 21 -21.84 3.53 -21.03
C ASP A 21 -22.30 2.12 -21.43
N GLN A 22 -22.72 1.96 -22.69
CA GLN A 22 -23.06 0.64 -23.22
C GLN A 22 -21.80 -0.17 -23.45
N GLU A 23 -21.69 -1.31 -22.77
CA GLU A 23 -20.82 -2.40 -23.21
C GLU A 23 -21.17 -2.76 -24.67
N SER A 24 -20.17 -2.80 -25.54
CA SER A 24 -20.34 -3.29 -26.90
C SER A 24 -20.59 -4.80 -26.86
N VAL A 25 -21.85 -5.21 -27.06
CA VAL A 25 -22.22 -6.61 -27.24
C VAL A 25 -21.64 -7.10 -28.57
N GLU A 26 -20.59 -7.93 -28.52
CA GLU A 26 -20.11 -8.70 -29.67
C GLU A 26 -20.18 -10.20 -29.36
N GLU A 27 -21.21 -10.85 -29.89
CA GLU A 27 -21.25 -12.32 -29.97
C GLU A 27 -20.41 -12.83 -31.16
N VAL A 28 -20.03 -14.12 -31.07
CA VAL A 28 -19.45 -14.98 -32.13
C VAL A 28 -17.91 -15.00 -32.27
N ASN A 29 -17.33 -16.14 -31.89
CA ASN A 29 -16.08 -16.72 -32.41
C ASN A 29 -16.46 -17.86 -33.41
N PRO A 30 -15.58 -18.69 -34.03
CA PRO A 30 -14.13 -18.79 -34.02
C PRO A 30 -13.54 -18.91 -35.44
N SER A 31 -14.13 -18.19 -36.39
CA SER A 31 -13.65 -18.05 -37.77
C SER A 31 -14.36 -16.85 -38.38
N ALA A 32 -13.86 -15.65 -38.06
CA ALA A 32 -14.55 -14.37 -38.21
C ALA A 32 -15.37 -14.21 -39.50
N SER A 33 -16.62 -13.76 -39.31
CA SER A 33 -17.45 -13.20 -40.38
C SER A 33 -16.82 -11.93 -40.95
N ASP A 34 -17.23 -11.54 -42.16
CA ASP A 34 -16.66 -10.37 -42.83
C ASP A 34 -16.88 -9.05 -42.07
N ALA A 35 -17.95 -8.97 -41.27
CA ALA A 35 -18.22 -7.84 -40.38
C ALA A 35 -17.17 -7.70 -39.26
N ILE A 36 -16.83 -8.80 -38.57
CA ILE A 36 -15.84 -8.80 -37.48
C ILE A 36 -14.44 -8.42 -38.01
N ARG A 37 -14.10 -8.84 -39.24
CA ARG A 37 -12.81 -8.52 -39.88
C ARG A 37 -12.62 -7.03 -40.16
N ALA A 38 -13.71 -6.29 -40.37
CA ALA A 38 -13.65 -4.84 -40.58
C ALA A 38 -13.34 -4.06 -39.28
N GLY A 39 -13.62 -4.65 -38.11
CA GLY A 39 -13.31 -4.08 -36.80
C GLY A 39 -11.98 -4.54 -36.18
N MET A 40 -11.25 -5.45 -36.85
CA MET A 40 -9.97 -5.97 -36.34
C MET A 40 -8.86 -4.90 -36.39
N PRO A 41 -8.05 -4.74 -35.33
CA PRO A 41 -6.83 -3.93 -35.39
C PRO A 41 -5.90 -4.40 -36.51
N ALA A 42 -5.04 -3.52 -37.04
CA ALA A 42 -4.19 -3.84 -38.18
C ALA A 42 -3.28 -5.06 -37.94
N CYS A 43 -2.85 -5.73 -39.02
CA CYS A 43 -1.93 -6.86 -38.95
C CYS A 43 -0.67 -6.52 -38.13
N GLY A 44 -0.39 -7.29 -37.08
CA GLY A 44 0.76 -7.08 -36.20
C GLY A 44 0.60 -5.96 -35.17
N THR A 45 -0.58 -5.33 -35.04
CA THR A 45 -0.87 -4.44 -33.91
C THR A 45 -0.79 -5.23 -32.59
N PRO A 46 0.02 -4.81 -31.60
CA PRO A 46 0.01 -5.40 -30.26
C PRO A 46 -1.37 -5.19 -29.61
N LEU A 47 -1.93 -6.24 -29.03
CA LEU A 47 -3.23 -6.21 -28.35
C LEU A 47 -3.04 -6.07 -26.83
N GLY A 48 -2.22 -6.95 -26.26
CA GLY A 48 -1.84 -6.95 -24.85
C GLY A 48 -0.71 -7.94 -24.60
N SER A 49 -0.16 -7.97 -23.39
CA SER A 49 0.91 -8.89 -23.00
C SER A 49 0.65 -9.54 -21.64
N PHE A 50 1.29 -10.68 -21.44
CA PHE A 50 1.38 -11.42 -20.18
C PHE A 50 2.74 -12.14 -20.14
N ASP A 51 3.46 -12.01 -19.03
CA ASP A 51 4.76 -12.65 -18.79
C ASP A 51 5.71 -12.60 -20.02
N GLY A 52 6.01 -11.39 -20.50
CA GLY A 52 6.85 -11.16 -21.70
C GLY A 52 6.24 -11.60 -23.04
N THR A 53 5.13 -12.35 -23.04
CA THR A 53 4.46 -12.84 -24.26
C THR A 53 3.36 -11.88 -24.71
N THR A 54 3.60 -11.19 -25.83
CA THR A 54 2.64 -10.25 -26.45
C THR A 54 1.72 -10.94 -27.45
N ALA A 55 0.41 -10.69 -27.33
CA ALA A 55 -0.59 -11.01 -28.34
C ALA A 55 -0.67 -9.90 -29.40
N TYR A 56 -0.84 -10.30 -30.66
CA TYR A 56 -0.93 -9.43 -31.82
C TYR A 56 -2.18 -9.73 -32.66
N SER A 57 -2.69 -8.71 -33.34
CA SER A 57 -3.78 -8.88 -34.30
C SER A 57 -3.32 -9.54 -35.60
N ASN A 58 -4.17 -10.42 -36.14
CA ASN A 58 -4.03 -10.98 -37.49
C ASN A 58 -4.79 -10.14 -38.55
N GLY A 59 -5.42 -9.03 -38.14
CA GLY A 59 -6.18 -8.12 -39.00
C GLY A 59 -7.30 -8.83 -39.76
N ALA A 60 -7.49 -8.48 -41.03
CA ALA A 60 -8.50 -9.10 -41.90
C ALA A 60 -8.32 -10.62 -42.13
N ASN A 61 -7.15 -11.19 -41.78
CA ASN A 61 -6.90 -12.63 -41.83
C ASN A 61 -7.34 -13.37 -40.57
N THR A 62 -7.79 -12.66 -39.53
CA THR A 62 -8.44 -13.27 -38.35
C THR A 62 -9.51 -14.27 -38.80
N GLY A 63 -9.42 -15.50 -38.28
CA GLY A 63 -10.39 -16.56 -38.57
C GLY A 63 -10.29 -17.23 -39.96
N THR A 64 -9.30 -16.91 -40.80
CA THR A 64 -9.07 -17.62 -42.09
C THR A 64 -8.31 -18.94 -41.97
N GLY A 65 -7.60 -19.15 -40.86
CA GLY A 65 -6.50 -20.14 -40.80
C GLY A 65 -5.19 -19.69 -41.48
N VAL A 66 -5.13 -18.48 -42.03
CA VAL A 66 -3.95 -17.88 -42.68
C VAL A 66 -3.36 -16.78 -41.78
N SER A 67 -2.04 -16.62 -41.79
CA SER A 67 -1.35 -15.53 -41.09
C SER A 67 -1.10 -14.36 -42.03
N CYS A 68 -1.43 -13.14 -41.58
CA CYS A 68 -1.13 -11.91 -42.30
C CYS A 68 0.38 -11.59 -42.40
N ARG A 69 1.23 -12.31 -41.65
CA ARG A 69 2.70 -12.19 -41.67
C ARG A 69 3.42 -13.47 -42.13
N GLY A 70 2.67 -14.51 -42.52
CA GLY A 70 3.21 -15.82 -42.89
C GLY A 70 3.62 -16.69 -41.69
N SER A 71 4.56 -17.60 -41.93
CA SER A 71 5.06 -18.55 -40.92
C SER A 71 6.26 -17.98 -40.17
N GLY A 72 6.30 -18.21 -38.86
CA GLY A 72 7.42 -17.88 -37.98
C GLY A 72 7.82 -19.05 -37.09
N ALA A 73 8.74 -18.81 -36.15
CA ALA A 73 9.33 -19.84 -35.31
C ALA A 73 8.30 -20.71 -34.55
N TYR A 74 7.17 -20.12 -34.12
CA TYR A 74 6.17 -20.78 -33.27
C TYR A 74 4.89 -21.20 -34.00
N GLY A 75 4.74 -20.86 -35.29
CA GLY A 75 3.61 -21.24 -36.13
C GLY A 75 3.28 -20.18 -37.16
N LEU A 76 2.06 -20.23 -37.71
CA LEU A 76 1.49 -19.13 -38.48
C LEU A 76 1.34 -17.92 -37.56
N GLN A 77 2.12 -16.86 -37.81
CA GLN A 77 2.21 -15.72 -36.89
C GLN A 77 0.84 -15.09 -36.62
N PHE A 78 0.62 -14.66 -35.38
CA PHE A 78 -0.59 -13.96 -34.94
C PHE A 78 -1.89 -14.80 -34.95
N GLN A 79 -1.82 -16.10 -35.26
CA GLN A 79 -2.91 -17.04 -35.00
C GLN A 79 -3.01 -17.36 -33.49
N CYS A 80 -4.20 -17.71 -32.99
CA CYS A 80 -4.39 -18.03 -31.56
C CYS A 80 -3.47 -19.15 -31.04
N VAL A 81 -3.22 -20.19 -31.86
CA VAL A 81 -2.25 -21.26 -31.54
C VAL A 81 -0.82 -20.74 -31.41
N GLU A 82 -0.43 -19.74 -32.21
CA GLU A 82 0.93 -19.20 -32.19
C GLU A 82 1.22 -18.44 -30.89
N LEU A 83 0.23 -17.78 -30.28
CA LEU A 83 0.38 -17.15 -28.97
C LEU A 83 0.77 -18.16 -27.90
N VAL A 84 -0.06 -19.20 -27.74
CA VAL A 84 0.11 -20.19 -26.66
C VAL A 84 1.36 -21.05 -26.87
N MET A 85 1.68 -21.40 -28.13
CA MET A 85 2.90 -22.14 -28.44
C MET A 85 4.16 -21.27 -28.29
N ARG A 86 4.09 -19.96 -28.57
CA ARG A 86 5.21 -19.03 -28.31
C ARG A 86 5.47 -18.90 -26.81
N HIS A 87 4.43 -18.83 -25.98
CA HIS A 87 4.57 -18.84 -24.53
C HIS A 87 5.22 -20.14 -24.03
N PHE A 88 4.62 -21.30 -24.31
CA PHE A 88 5.13 -22.59 -23.84
C PHE A 88 6.55 -22.89 -24.34
N GLN A 89 6.93 -22.41 -25.53
CA GLN A 89 8.28 -22.57 -26.08
C GLN A 89 9.29 -21.60 -25.44
N THR A 90 8.88 -20.39 -25.09
CA THR A 90 9.75 -19.37 -24.47
C THR A 90 10.03 -19.70 -23.00
N HIS A 91 9.00 -20.08 -22.23
CA HIS A 91 9.11 -20.26 -20.77
C HIS A 91 9.55 -21.68 -20.39
N TRP A 92 9.20 -22.70 -21.18
CA TRP A 92 9.49 -24.11 -20.85
C TRP A 92 10.12 -24.92 -21.99
N GLY A 93 10.45 -24.31 -23.13
CA GLY A 93 11.00 -25.04 -24.27
C GLY A 93 10.06 -26.12 -24.81
N MET A 94 8.74 -25.90 -24.73
CA MET A 94 7.70 -26.83 -25.15
C MET A 94 6.88 -26.32 -26.33
N ARG A 95 6.66 -27.19 -27.31
CA ARG A 95 5.73 -26.96 -28.41
C ARG A 95 5.19 -28.29 -28.90
N TRP A 96 3.93 -28.27 -29.30
CA TRP A 96 3.29 -29.37 -30.02
C TRP A 96 2.43 -28.82 -31.16
N TRP A 97 1.84 -29.71 -31.95
CA TRP A 97 1.23 -29.38 -33.24
C TRP A 97 -0.26 -29.66 -33.24
N GLY A 98 -0.99 -28.95 -34.10
CA GLY A 98 -2.43 -29.05 -34.25
C GLY A 98 -3.08 -27.67 -34.38
N ASN A 99 -4.37 -27.65 -34.66
CA ASN A 99 -5.19 -26.46 -34.51
C ASN A 99 -5.55 -26.28 -33.03
N ALA A 100 -6.14 -25.14 -32.67
CA ALA A 100 -6.45 -24.84 -31.28
C ALA A 100 -7.28 -25.95 -30.61
N ARG A 101 -8.27 -26.52 -31.32
CA ARG A 101 -9.10 -27.63 -30.81
C ARG A 101 -8.31 -28.92 -30.50
N ASP A 102 -7.19 -29.12 -31.18
CA ASP A 102 -6.37 -30.34 -31.08
C ASP A 102 -5.37 -30.26 -29.91
N LEU A 103 -5.11 -29.07 -29.36
CA LEU A 103 -4.02 -28.83 -28.42
C LEU A 103 -4.13 -29.63 -27.11
N LEU A 104 -5.34 -29.84 -26.56
CA LEU A 104 -5.51 -30.65 -25.35
C LEU A 104 -5.23 -32.15 -25.59
N ASN A 105 -5.52 -32.64 -26.79
CA ASN A 105 -5.29 -34.04 -27.17
C ASN A 105 -3.80 -34.27 -27.49
N ASN A 106 -3.18 -33.32 -28.18
CA ASN A 106 -1.79 -33.41 -28.64
C ASN A 106 -0.77 -32.94 -27.59
N ALA A 107 -1.22 -32.50 -26.41
CA ALA A 107 -0.35 -32.06 -25.32
C ALA A 107 0.58 -33.20 -24.83
N PRO A 108 1.90 -32.95 -24.69
CA PRO A 108 2.85 -33.99 -24.29
C PRO A 108 2.69 -34.33 -22.80
N ARG A 109 1.92 -35.39 -22.51
CA ARG A 109 1.51 -35.80 -21.15
C ARG A 109 2.64 -36.14 -20.16
N SER A 110 3.88 -36.26 -20.64
CA SER A 110 5.07 -36.36 -19.80
C SER A 110 5.50 -35.04 -19.16
N ARG A 111 5.05 -33.89 -19.70
CA ARG A 111 5.45 -32.54 -19.28
C ARG A 111 4.28 -31.55 -19.12
N VAL A 112 3.09 -31.88 -19.65
CA VAL A 112 1.90 -31.04 -19.65
C VAL A 112 0.72 -31.85 -19.13
N ASP A 113 0.10 -31.40 -18.05
CA ASP A 113 -1.17 -31.91 -17.56
C ASP A 113 -2.32 -31.24 -18.29
N VAL A 114 -3.46 -31.93 -18.36
CA VAL A 114 -4.64 -31.47 -19.09
C VAL A 114 -5.87 -31.78 -18.27
N TYR A 115 -6.63 -30.74 -17.97
CA TYR A 115 -7.79 -30.78 -17.09
C TYR A 115 -9.05 -30.43 -17.88
N GLY A 116 -10.15 -31.12 -17.59
CA GLY A 116 -11.44 -30.85 -18.22
C GLY A 116 -12.16 -29.69 -17.54
N ASN A 117 -12.94 -28.91 -18.29
CA ASN A 117 -13.77 -27.87 -17.69
C ASN A 117 -14.82 -28.49 -16.76
N GLY A 118 -14.75 -28.18 -15.46
CA GLY A 118 -15.48 -28.86 -14.38
C GLY A 118 -14.59 -29.61 -13.37
N ASP A 119 -13.28 -29.70 -13.61
CA ASP A 119 -12.27 -30.10 -12.62
C ASP A 119 -12.02 -28.96 -11.63
N GLY A 120 -12.54 -29.10 -10.42
CA GLY A 120 -12.34 -28.16 -9.31
C GLY A 120 -11.21 -28.55 -8.36
N ALA A 121 -10.50 -29.65 -8.62
CA ALA A 121 -9.31 -30.03 -7.84
C ALA A 121 -8.04 -29.38 -8.40
N HIS A 122 -8.03 -29.04 -9.69
CA HIS A 122 -6.88 -28.48 -10.40
C HIS A 122 -7.23 -27.14 -11.08
N PRO A 123 -7.58 -26.08 -10.31
CA PRO A 123 -7.95 -24.79 -10.88
C PRO A 123 -6.85 -24.27 -11.84
N PRO A 124 -7.22 -23.56 -12.92
CA PRO A 124 -6.24 -22.98 -13.83
C PRO A 124 -5.35 -21.97 -13.08
N VAL A 125 -4.12 -21.79 -13.57
CA VAL A 125 -3.17 -20.79 -13.04
C VAL A 125 -2.61 -19.91 -14.15
N PRO A 126 -2.08 -18.71 -13.84
CA PRO A 126 -1.42 -17.86 -14.84
C PRO A 126 -0.33 -18.61 -15.60
N GLY A 127 -0.32 -18.49 -16.93
CA GLY A 127 0.56 -19.25 -17.84
C GLY A 127 -0.05 -20.51 -18.45
N ASP A 128 -1.16 -21.03 -17.90
CA ASP A 128 -1.90 -22.13 -18.52
C ASP A 128 -2.52 -21.70 -19.87
N LEU A 129 -2.75 -22.66 -20.77
CA LEU A 129 -3.56 -22.41 -21.98
C LEU A 129 -4.96 -22.99 -21.84
N ILE A 130 -5.97 -22.23 -22.26
CA ILE A 130 -7.38 -22.65 -22.34
C ILE A 130 -7.72 -22.96 -23.79
N VAL A 131 -8.55 -23.98 -24.03
CA VAL A 131 -8.97 -24.41 -25.38
C VAL A 131 -10.49 -24.47 -25.52
N TRP A 132 -11.00 -23.88 -26.59
CA TRP A 132 -12.34 -24.08 -27.13
C TRP A 132 -12.25 -24.97 -28.36
N GLN A 133 -13.04 -26.05 -28.40
CA GLN A 133 -13.06 -26.97 -29.55
C GLN A 133 -14.12 -26.62 -30.61
N THR A 134 -14.87 -25.54 -30.42
CA THR A 134 -15.97 -25.10 -31.28
C THR A 134 -15.49 -24.57 -32.63
N GLY A 135 -16.27 -24.79 -33.69
CA GLY A 135 -15.93 -24.42 -35.07
C GLY A 135 -14.89 -25.33 -35.73
N GLN A 136 -14.40 -24.95 -36.91
CA GLN A 136 -13.51 -25.81 -37.72
C GLN A 136 -12.13 -26.01 -37.07
N TRP A 137 -11.56 -24.93 -36.52
CA TRP A 137 -10.17 -24.88 -36.03
C TRP A 137 -10.06 -24.82 -34.49
N GLY A 138 -11.16 -24.48 -33.79
CA GLY A 138 -11.13 -24.13 -32.38
C GLY A 138 -10.55 -22.75 -32.08
N HIS A 139 -10.42 -22.43 -30.80
CA HIS A 139 -9.73 -21.23 -30.32
C HIS A 139 -8.95 -21.52 -29.04
N THR A 140 -7.94 -20.70 -28.73
CA THR A 140 -7.13 -20.86 -27.52
C THR A 140 -6.59 -19.51 -27.03
N ALA A 141 -6.39 -19.43 -25.71
CA ALA A 141 -5.95 -18.24 -24.99
C ALA A 141 -4.99 -18.64 -23.86
N LEU A 142 -4.17 -17.70 -23.39
CA LEU A 142 -3.37 -17.84 -22.16
C LEU A 142 -4.16 -17.33 -20.97
N VAL A 143 -4.09 -18.02 -19.83
CA VAL A 143 -4.53 -17.51 -18.53
C VAL A 143 -3.53 -16.47 -18.05
N THR A 144 -4.02 -15.30 -17.65
CA THR A 144 -3.20 -14.20 -17.14
C THR A 144 -3.45 -13.90 -15.67
N GLY A 145 -4.62 -14.30 -15.15
CA GLY A 145 -5.02 -14.12 -13.77
C GLY A 145 -6.19 -15.04 -13.44
N VAL A 146 -6.29 -15.46 -12.19
CA VAL A 146 -7.46 -16.19 -11.66
C VAL A 146 -7.83 -15.56 -10.33
N ARG A 147 -9.10 -15.20 -10.19
CA ARG A 147 -9.64 -14.43 -9.06
C ARG A 147 -11.04 -14.89 -8.74
N SER A 148 -11.57 -14.45 -7.59
CA SER A 148 -12.95 -14.76 -7.21
C SER A 148 -13.92 -14.33 -8.32
N GLY A 149 -14.73 -15.27 -8.81
CA GLY A 149 -15.70 -15.04 -9.88
C GLY A 149 -15.14 -15.02 -11.32
N ALA A 150 -13.83 -15.04 -11.56
CA ALA A 150 -13.30 -14.91 -12.93
C ALA A 150 -11.91 -15.54 -13.21
N VAL A 151 -11.72 -15.96 -14.46
CA VAL A 151 -10.42 -16.27 -15.08
C VAL A 151 -10.14 -15.22 -16.14
N ASP A 152 -9.08 -14.44 -15.96
CA ASP A 152 -8.62 -13.42 -16.89
C ASP A 152 -7.67 -14.05 -17.92
N ILE A 153 -7.81 -13.66 -19.20
CA ILE A 153 -7.11 -14.28 -20.33
C ILE A 153 -6.50 -13.26 -21.30
N LEU A 154 -5.52 -13.73 -22.09
CA LEU A 154 -4.91 -13.04 -23.23
C LEU A 154 -5.02 -13.92 -24.48
N GLU A 155 -5.43 -13.35 -25.61
CA GLU A 155 -5.66 -14.06 -26.86
C GLU A 155 -5.38 -13.23 -28.11
N GLN A 156 -5.15 -13.94 -29.23
CA GLN A 156 -5.06 -13.37 -30.58
C GLN A 156 -6.35 -13.70 -31.35
N ASN A 157 -6.53 -13.15 -32.56
CA ASN A 157 -7.73 -13.35 -33.40
C ASN A 157 -9.06 -12.81 -32.79
N VAL A 158 -9.01 -11.79 -31.94
CA VAL A 158 -10.20 -11.09 -31.41
C VAL A 158 -10.09 -9.57 -31.61
N GLY A 159 -11.23 -8.87 -31.61
CA GLY A 159 -11.27 -7.41 -31.60
C GLY A 159 -10.81 -6.82 -30.25
N GLY A 160 -10.60 -5.50 -30.22
CA GLY A 160 -10.18 -4.79 -29.01
C GLY A 160 -8.76 -5.15 -28.53
N GLY A 161 -8.52 -5.06 -27.22
CA GLY A 161 -7.21 -5.22 -26.59
C GLY A 161 -6.74 -6.66 -26.34
N GLY A 162 -7.35 -7.67 -26.97
CA GLY A 162 -6.93 -9.08 -26.83
C GLY A 162 -6.99 -9.66 -25.42
N ARG A 163 -7.67 -8.99 -24.48
CA ARG A 163 -7.89 -9.42 -23.10
C ARG A 163 -9.39 -9.61 -22.85
N ALA A 164 -9.72 -10.59 -22.01
CA ALA A 164 -11.09 -10.83 -21.55
C ALA A 164 -11.09 -11.47 -20.16
N SER A 165 -12.24 -11.41 -19.49
CA SER A 165 -12.51 -12.14 -18.25
C SER A 165 -13.63 -13.14 -18.48
N LEU A 166 -13.40 -14.40 -18.12
CA LEU A 166 -14.39 -15.47 -18.19
C LEU A 166 -15.01 -15.67 -16.81
N PRO A 167 -16.34 -15.79 -16.66
CA PRO A 167 -16.95 -16.15 -15.39
C PRO A 167 -16.36 -17.46 -14.85
N TYR A 168 -16.02 -17.52 -13.56
CA TYR A 168 -15.41 -18.71 -12.96
C TYR A 168 -15.87 -18.89 -11.51
N ASN A 169 -16.47 -20.05 -11.21
CA ASN A 169 -17.03 -20.38 -9.91
C ASN A 169 -16.12 -21.29 -9.05
N GLY A 170 -14.81 -21.30 -9.33
CA GLY A 170 -13.87 -22.22 -8.67
C GLY A 170 -13.86 -23.65 -9.23
N ARG A 171 -14.68 -23.96 -10.25
CA ARG A 171 -14.76 -25.31 -10.83
C ARG A 171 -15.00 -25.36 -12.34
N THR A 172 -15.89 -24.51 -12.85
CA THR A 172 -16.22 -24.40 -14.27
C THR A 172 -15.93 -23.01 -14.79
N ILE A 173 -15.18 -22.92 -15.88
CA ILE A 173 -14.97 -21.69 -16.64
C ILE A 173 -16.17 -21.49 -17.57
N GLY A 174 -16.78 -20.32 -17.48
CA GLY A 174 -17.96 -19.91 -18.22
C GLY A 174 -17.72 -19.64 -19.70
N SER A 175 -18.78 -19.22 -20.37
CA SER A 175 -18.76 -18.97 -21.82
C SER A 175 -18.13 -17.61 -22.15
N ARG A 176 -17.33 -17.55 -23.23
CA ARG A 176 -16.81 -16.27 -23.76
C ARG A 176 -17.68 -15.67 -24.87
N TRP A 177 -18.40 -16.50 -25.62
CA TRP A 177 -19.27 -16.09 -26.73
C TRP A 177 -20.52 -16.94 -26.77
N GLY A 178 -21.72 -16.36 -26.75
CA GLY A 178 -23.00 -17.03 -27.09
C GLY A 178 -23.19 -18.46 -26.56
N GLY A 179 -22.80 -18.72 -25.31
CA GLY A 179 -22.91 -20.05 -24.67
C GLY A 179 -21.75 -21.03 -24.89
N TRP A 180 -20.60 -20.59 -25.44
CA TRP A 180 -19.44 -21.44 -25.68
C TRP A 180 -18.40 -21.36 -24.55
N ALA A 181 -18.51 -22.30 -23.62
CA ALA A 181 -17.49 -22.58 -22.61
C ALA A 181 -16.26 -23.28 -23.22
N PRO A 182 -15.06 -23.14 -22.62
CA PRO A 182 -13.90 -23.91 -23.03
C PRO A 182 -14.07 -25.40 -22.69
N GLN A 183 -13.37 -26.27 -23.41
CA GLN A 183 -13.35 -27.71 -23.14
C GLN A 183 -12.49 -28.05 -21.92
N GLY A 184 -11.47 -27.25 -21.64
CA GLY A 184 -10.50 -27.46 -20.58
C GLY A 184 -9.26 -26.59 -20.73
N TRP A 185 -8.28 -26.81 -19.87
CA TRP A 185 -6.97 -26.16 -19.88
C TRP A 185 -5.83 -27.17 -19.88
N ALA A 186 -4.66 -26.72 -20.34
CA ALA A 186 -3.42 -27.46 -20.26
C ALA A 186 -2.39 -26.68 -19.45
N HIS A 187 -1.81 -27.35 -18.46
CA HIS A 187 -0.89 -26.83 -17.47
C HIS A 187 0.50 -27.41 -17.70
N ALA A 188 1.52 -26.56 -17.87
CA ALA A 188 2.89 -27.03 -17.89
C ALA A 188 3.31 -27.49 -16.48
N ARG A 189 3.82 -28.71 -16.30
CA ARG A 189 4.31 -29.19 -14.99
C ARG A 189 5.48 -28.39 -14.41
N ALA A 190 6.11 -27.57 -15.23
CA ALA A 190 7.16 -26.63 -14.84
C ALA A 190 6.61 -25.24 -14.47
N ASN A 191 5.30 -25.02 -14.57
CA ASN A 191 4.63 -23.81 -14.13
C ASN A 191 4.27 -23.94 -12.64
N THR A 192 5.18 -23.54 -11.76
CA THR A 192 4.94 -23.59 -10.30
C THR A 192 4.20 -22.35 -9.77
N ALA A 193 3.54 -21.57 -10.64
CA ALA A 193 2.80 -20.39 -10.24
C ALA A 193 1.52 -20.77 -9.47
N THR A 194 1.58 -20.69 -8.13
CA THR A 194 0.38 -20.35 -7.35
C THR A 194 -0.09 -18.95 -7.74
N ALA A 195 -1.38 -18.63 -7.57
CA ALA A 195 -1.99 -17.42 -8.12
C ALA A 195 -1.41 -16.07 -7.58
N ALA A 196 -0.30 -15.62 -8.20
CA ALA A 196 0.37 -14.30 -8.20
C ALA A 196 1.01 -13.78 -6.88
N PRO A 197 1.96 -12.81 -6.91
CA PRO A 197 3.11 -12.52 -7.82
C PRO A 197 4.44 -12.38 -6.98
N PRO A 198 5.48 -11.50 -7.18
CA PRO A 198 5.98 -10.73 -8.34
C PRO A 198 7.42 -11.04 -8.89
N PRO A 199 8.58 -10.34 -8.61
CA PRO A 199 9.40 -9.83 -9.73
C PRO A 199 10.88 -10.35 -9.88
N PRO A 200 11.61 -10.01 -11.00
CA PRO A 200 12.71 -10.83 -11.55
C PRO A 200 14.12 -10.16 -11.75
N PRO A 201 15.18 -10.96 -12.05
CA PRO A 201 16.39 -10.52 -12.81
C PRO A 201 16.97 -11.62 -13.79
N PRO A 202 18.15 -11.48 -14.44
CA PRO A 202 18.61 -10.52 -15.48
C PRO A 202 19.12 -11.21 -16.81
N PRO A 203 19.56 -10.48 -17.87
CA PRO A 203 19.86 -11.06 -19.21
C PRO A 203 21.37 -11.26 -19.58
N PRO A 204 21.71 -12.14 -20.58
CA PRO A 204 23.05 -12.28 -21.18
C PRO A 204 23.27 -11.49 -22.50
N THR A 205 24.49 -11.55 -23.11
CA THR A 205 25.16 -10.41 -23.77
C THR A 205 25.64 -10.53 -25.25
N CYS A 206 25.99 -9.37 -25.85
CA CYS A 206 26.84 -9.10 -27.07
C CYS A 206 26.21 -9.13 -28.49
N PRO A 207 26.76 -8.41 -29.52
CA PRO A 207 27.22 -6.99 -29.55
C PRO A 207 26.92 -6.18 -30.86
N ALA A 208 27.18 -4.86 -30.81
CA ALA A 208 27.44 -3.89 -31.91
C ALA A 208 26.25 -3.21 -32.67
N HIS A 209 26.50 -1.96 -33.11
CA HIS A 209 25.50 -0.88 -33.35
C HIS A 209 25.26 -0.49 -34.82
N CYS A 210 24.25 0.36 -35.05
CA CYS A 210 24.03 1.10 -36.29
C CYS A 210 24.83 2.42 -36.33
N GLU A 211 25.61 2.64 -37.40
CA GLU A 211 25.86 3.97 -37.97
C GLU A 211 25.72 3.90 -39.50
N GLY A 212 25.14 4.95 -40.10
CA GLY A 212 25.28 5.31 -41.53
C GLY A 212 24.92 4.27 -42.61
N ASN A 213 23.67 4.29 -43.10
CA ASN A 213 23.26 4.36 -44.52
C ASN A 213 21.78 3.97 -44.71
N VAL A 214 21.13 4.45 -45.78
CA VAL A 214 19.65 4.52 -45.91
C VAL A 214 19.12 3.78 -47.17
N PHE A 215 17.84 3.39 -47.13
CA PHE A 215 16.94 2.96 -48.25
C PHE A 215 17.02 1.45 -48.68
N VAL A 216 15.96 0.76 -49.15
CA VAL A 216 14.50 0.99 -49.24
C VAL A 216 13.72 -0.34 -49.43
N ALA A 217 12.39 -0.28 -49.23
CA ALA A 217 11.33 -1.23 -49.64
C ALA A 217 11.00 -2.45 -48.74
N GLY A 218 9.75 -2.50 -48.28
CA GLY A 218 9.04 -3.73 -47.91
C GLY A 218 9.35 -4.33 -46.53
N ASN A 219 8.56 -3.96 -45.53
CA ASN A 219 8.37 -4.70 -44.28
C ASN A 219 9.62 -4.92 -43.39
N CYS A 220 10.08 -3.84 -42.75
CA CYS A 220 10.86 -3.93 -41.51
C CYS A 220 10.43 -2.85 -40.51
N ALA A 221 9.31 -3.08 -39.81
CA ALA A 221 9.03 -2.39 -38.55
C ALA A 221 9.95 -2.95 -37.46
N ARG A 222 11.22 -2.52 -37.47
CA ARG A 222 12.17 -2.70 -36.36
C ARG A 222 12.15 -1.40 -35.55
N THR A 223 11.79 -1.50 -34.28
CA THR A 223 11.48 -0.36 -33.40
C THR A 223 12.65 0.06 -32.49
N ASP A 224 13.85 -0.46 -32.74
CA ASP A 224 14.99 -0.31 -31.84
C ASP A 224 16.01 0.70 -32.37
N CYS A 225 16.26 1.73 -31.56
CA CYS A 225 17.26 2.76 -31.79
C CYS A 225 18.64 2.40 -31.20
N GLY A 226 18.89 1.11 -30.94
CA GLY A 226 20.16 0.56 -30.45
C GLY A 226 20.47 0.92 -28.99
N SER A 227 19.52 1.52 -28.28
CA SER A 227 19.64 1.89 -26.87
C SER A 227 18.25 2.09 -26.25
N ALA A 228 18.11 1.77 -24.96
CA ALA A 228 16.90 2.03 -24.19
C ALA A 228 16.58 3.54 -24.00
N ALA A 229 17.43 4.42 -24.53
CA ALA A 229 17.33 5.88 -24.44
C ALA A 229 16.82 6.53 -25.74
N ALA A 230 16.22 5.79 -26.68
CA ALA A 230 15.67 6.35 -27.91
C ALA A 230 14.47 5.55 -28.47
N GLN A 231 13.57 6.25 -29.17
CA GLN A 231 12.33 5.73 -29.76
C GLN A 231 12.22 6.17 -31.24
N CYS A 232 11.71 5.31 -32.12
CA CYS A 232 11.43 5.66 -33.51
C CYS A 232 10.19 6.57 -33.63
N ARG A 233 10.26 7.61 -34.48
CA ARG A 233 9.14 8.53 -34.76
C ARG A 233 9.10 8.87 -36.26
N GLU A 234 7.90 9.10 -36.80
CA GLU A 234 7.64 9.29 -38.24
C GLU A 234 7.30 10.75 -38.62
N ASP A 235 7.66 11.73 -37.79
CA ASP A 235 7.47 13.16 -38.05
C ASP A 235 8.47 13.66 -39.11
N GLY A 236 8.08 13.56 -40.38
CA GLY A 236 8.86 14.00 -41.55
C GLY A 236 9.83 12.94 -42.11
N GLY A 237 9.75 11.71 -41.63
CA GLY A 237 10.62 10.59 -42.00
C GLY A 237 11.02 9.77 -40.77
N ALA A 238 11.25 8.47 -40.96
CA ALA A 238 11.59 7.56 -39.86
C ALA A 238 12.97 7.91 -39.27
N ARG A 239 12.98 8.41 -38.03
CA ARG A 239 14.20 8.76 -37.29
C ARG A 239 14.13 8.30 -35.84
N CYS A 240 15.31 8.04 -35.27
CA CYS A 240 15.46 7.80 -33.85
C CYS A 240 15.47 9.13 -33.08
N VAL A 241 14.60 9.23 -32.08
CA VAL A 241 14.42 10.39 -31.22
C VAL A 241 14.79 9.99 -29.80
N ALA A 242 15.64 10.75 -29.14
CA ALA A 242 16.06 10.43 -27.78
C ALA A 242 14.86 10.44 -26.81
N LEU A 243 14.77 9.45 -25.93
CA LEU A 243 13.83 9.45 -24.82
C LEU A 243 14.30 10.38 -23.69
N PRO A 244 13.40 10.79 -22.78
CA PRO A 244 13.80 11.45 -21.55
C PRO A 244 14.81 10.61 -20.78
N ARG A 245 15.71 11.26 -20.05
CA ARG A 245 16.73 10.60 -19.23
C ARG A 245 16.83 11.28 -17.86
N GLY A 246 17.28 10.55 -16.86
CA GLY A 246 17.41 11.08 -15.51
C GLY A 246 17.65 9.98 -14.47
N ALA A 247 17.72 10.39 -13.22
CA ALA A 247 17.89 9.50 -12.08
C ALA A 247 17.00 9.93 -10.90
N LEU A 248 16.54 8.94 -10.14
CA LEU A 248 16.02 9.11 -8.80
C LEU A 248 17.21 8.97 -7.84
N ASP A 249 17.75 10.11 -7.39
CA ASP A 249 18.99 10.15 -6.62
C ASP A 249 18.74 9.77 -5.16
N ALA A 250 17.60 10.21 -4.60
CA ALA A 250 17.19 9.89 -3.23
C ALA A 250 15.67 9.72 -3.11
N ALA A 251 15.27 8.81 -2.23
CA ALA A 251 13.95 8.77 -1.63
C ALA A 251 14.19 8.67 -0.11
N GLN A 252 14.03 9.79 0.59
CA GLN A 252 14.34 9.96 2.01
C GLN A 252 13.11 10.54 2.72
N CYS A 253 13.08 10.58 4.05
CA CYS A 253 11.85 10.97 4.76
C CYS A 253 11.51 12.45 4.65
N ASP A 254 12.53 13.28 4.48
CA ASP A 254 12.47 14.68 4.10
C ASP A 254 12.13 14.84 2.62
N GLU A 255 12.92 14.24 1.71
CA GLU A 255 12.88 14.58 0.28
C GLU A 255 13.00 13.38 -0.68
N ILE A 256 12.22 13.43 -1.77
CA ILE A 256 12.37 12.64 -2.99
C ILE A 256 12.99 13.54 -4.06
N ARG A 257 14.28 13.34 -4.37
CA ARG A 257 15.02 14.17 -5.33
C ARG A 257 15.73 13.38 -6.41
N GLY A 258 15.99 14.06 -7.51
CA GLY A 258 16.67 13.54 -8.67
C GLY A 258 16.86 14.59 -9.75
N TRP A 259 16.94 14.14 -10.99
CA TRP A 259 16.97 15.01 -12.16
C TRP A 259 16.34 14.32 -13.37
N ALA A 260 15.80 15.10 -14.31
CA ALA A 260 15.26 14.60 -15.57
C ALA A 260 15.40 15.64 -16.69
N GLN A 261 15.91 15.21 -17.84
CA GLN A 261 16.09 16.03 -19.04
C GLN A 261 15.51 15.33 -20.27
N ASP A 262 14.90 16.12 -21.15
CA ASP A 262 14.57 15.74 -22.53
C ASP A 262 15.75 16.13 -23.47
N PRO A 263 16.49 15.19 -24.08
CA PRO A 263 17.62 15.53 -24.96
C PRO A 263 17.22 16.14 -26.32
N VAL A 264 15.93 16.11 -26.69
CA VAL A 264 15.37 16.79 -27.87
C VAL A 264 15.12 18.27 -27.58
N THR A 265 14.77 18.60 -26.33
CA THR A 265 14.65 19.97 -25.82
C THR A 265 15.59 20.20 -24.63
N PRO A 266 16.93 20.13 -24.83
CA PRO A 266 17.91 19.95 -23.75
C PRO A 266 18.04 21.13 -22.76
N THR A 267 17.42 22.27 -23.05
CA THR A 267 17.35 23.46 -22.18
C THR A 267 15.97 23.68 -21.55
N ALA A 268 14.96 22.88 -21.92
CA ALA A 268 13.61 23.01 -21.39
C ALA A 268 13.40 22.01 -20.24
N PRO A 269 12.94 22.45 -19.05
CA PRO A 269 12.62 21.52 -17.97
C PRO A 269 11.43 20.66 -18.35
N ILE A 270 11.38 19.42 -17.85
CA ILE A 270 10.27 18.48 -18.09
C ILE A 270 9.57 18.06 -16.80
N ASP A 271 8.44 17.35 -16.92
CA ASP A 271 7.74 16.80 -15.77
C ASP A 271 8.28 15.40 -15.42
N VAL A 272 8.21 15.05 -14.14
CA VAL A 272 8.47 13.70 -13.61
C VAL A 272 7.22 13.25 -12.87
N ASP A 273 6.75 12.04 -13.19
CA ASP A 273 5.69 11.35 -12.47
C ASP A 273 6.28 10.39 -11.45
N LEU A 274 6.01 10.64 -10.17
CA LEU A 274 6.30 9.75 -9.06
C LEU A 274 5.07 8.90 -8.78
N TYR A 275 5.23 7.59 -8.65
CA TYR A 275 4.19 6.65 -8.23
C TYR A 275 4.61 5.94 -6.95
N PHE A 276 3.65 5.75 -6.04
CA PHE A 276 3.89 5.19 -4.72
C PHE A 276 3.21 3.83 -4.57
N ASP A 277 3.91 2.85 -4.01
CA ASP A 277 3.43 1.48 -3.77
C ASP A 277 3.06 0.66 -5.03
N GLY A 278 3.27 1.20 -6.22
CA GLY A 278 3.13 0.49 -7.48
C GLY A 278 3.65 1.28 -8.68
N PRO A 279 4.00 0.60 -9.79
CA PRO A 279 4.47 1.24 -11.01
C PRO A 279 3.35 1.97 -11.77
N ALA A 280 3.72 2.77 -12.77
CA ALA A 280 2.77 3.46 -13.64
C ALA A 280 1.74 2.49 -14.25
N GLY A 281 0.45 2.83 -14.16
CA GLY A 281 -0.67 2.03 -14.67
C GLY A 281 -1.21 0.95 -13.71
N SER A 282 -0.66 0.81 -12.50
CA SER A 282 -1.18 -0.09 -11.46
C SER A 282 -2.40 0.43 -10.70
N GLY A 283 -2.76 1.70 -10.88
CA GLY A 283 -3.71 2.42 -10.01
C GLY A 283 -3.04 3.09 -8.80
N ALA A 284 -1.72 2.94 -8.64
CA ALA A 284 -0.92 3.59 -7.60
C ALA A 284 -1.13 5.11 -7.49
N PRO A 285 -1.18 5.67 -6.27
CA PRO A 285 -1.14 7.12 -6.04
C PRO A 285 0.03 7.77 -6.79
N THR A 286 -0.23 8.92 -7.43
CA THR A 286 0.73 9.59 -8.32
C THR A 286 0.92 11.06 -7.93
N LEU A 287 2.17 11.53 -7.96
CA LEU A 287 2.55 12.93 -7.77
C LEU A 287 3.40 13.40 -8.96
N ARG A 288 3.06 14.56 -9.55
CA ARG A 288 3.84 15.16 -10.65
C ARG A 288 4.67 16.33 -10.16
N VAL A 289 5.96 16.31 -10.43
CA VAL A 289 6.93 17.38 -10.09
C VAL A 289 7.58 17.92 -11.35
N ARG A 290 7.92 19.21 -11.38
CA ARG A 290 8.68 19.83 -12.47
C ARG A 290 10.18 19.72 -12.21
N ALA A 291 10.94 19.23 -13.17
CA ALA A 291 12.38 19.18 -13.12
C ALA A 291 13.00 20.50 -13.64
N ASN A 292 12.85 21.58 -12.88
CA ASN A 292 13.34 22.93 -13.19
C ASN A 292 14.34 23.50 -12.15
N GLY A 293 14.73 22.71 -11.17
CA GLY A 293 15.73 23.09 -10.17
C GLY A 293 17.14 23.14 -10.77
N ARG A 294 17.95 24.09 -10.30
CA ARG A 294 19.33 24.26 -10.77
C ARG A 294 20.29 23.34 -10.01
N ARG A 295 21.13 22.61 -10.74
CA ARG A 295 22.23 21.79 -10.22
C ARG A 295 23.51 22.00 -11.02
N GLU A 296 24.61 22.32 -10.33
CA GLU A 296 25.87 22.68 -10.99
C GLU A 296 26.58 21.48 -11.63
N ASP A 297 26.41 20.29 -11.07
CA ASP A 297 26.95 19.04 -11.62
C ASP A 297 26.31 18.68 -12.97
N LEU A 298 25.03 19.04 -13.17
CA LEU A 298 24.31 18.83 -14.42
C LEU A 298 24.79 19.74 -15.56
N CYS A 299 25.21 20.98 -15.26
CA CYS A 299 25.62 21.98 -16.25
C CYS A 299 26.61 21.41 -17.29
N SER A 300 27.65 20.72 -16.81
CA SER A 300 28.70 20.12 -17.65
C SER A 300 28.36 18.68 -18.08
N ALA A 301 27.60 17.93 -17.27
CA ALA A 301 27.29 16.53 -17.56
C ALA A 301 26.23 16.35 -18.66
N ILE A 302 25.25 17.24 -18.73
CA ILE A 302 24.12 17.17 -19.68
C ILE A 302 23.91 18.44 -20.51
N GLY A 303 24.82 19.42 -20.40
CA GLY A 303 24.81 20.67 -21.18
C GLY A 303 23.79 21.71 -20.71
N SER A 304 23.17 21.52 -19.55
CA SER A 304 22.18 22.42 -18.96
C SER A 304 22.04 22.15 -17.46
N CYS A 305 21.83 23.21 -16.67
CA CYS A 305 21.83 23.13 -15.20
C CYS A 305 20.43 22.87 -14.61
N ASP A 306 19.38 23.25 -15.32
CA ASP A 306 18.05 23.50 -14.75
C ASP A 306 17.10 22.30 -14.98
N HIS A 307 17.56 21.12 -14.55
CA HIS A 307 16.91 19.81 -14.75
C HIS A 307 16.77 18.99 -13.46
N ALA A 308 17.07 19.56 -12.30
CA ALA A 308 16.84 18.90 -11.01
C ALA A 308 15.35 18.90 -10.67
N PHE A 309 14.87 17.84 -10.03
CA PHE A 309 13.62 17.89 -9.28
C PHE A 309 13.89 17.55 -7.82
N ALA A 310 13.20 18.24 -6.96
CA ALA A 310 13.08 17.97 -5.54
C ALA A 310 11.60 18.08 -5.21
N VAL A 311 11.05 17.07 -4.58
CA VAL A 311 9.76 17.17 -3.93
C VAL A 311 9.86 16.48 -2.60
N ASP A 312 9.32 17.14 -1.60
CA ASP A 312 9.28 16.65 -0.25
C ASP A 312 8.44 15.36 -0.17
N THR A 313 8.78 14.47 0.76
CA THR A 313 8.15 13.15 0.84
C THR A 313 6.74 13.22 1.44
N PRO A 314 5.69 12.72 0.75
CA PRO A 314 4.32 12.73 1.27
C PRO A 314 4.19 12.03 2.63
N LEU A 315 3.49 12.66 3.58
CA LEU A 315 3.33 12.12 4.94
C LEU A 315 2.59 10.78 4.95
N SER A 316 1.72 10.53 3.96
CA SER A 316 1.06 9.23 3.78
C SER A 316 2.02 8.05 3.58
N LEU A 317 3.28 8.32 3.23
CA LEU A 317 4.35 7.32 3.08
C LEU A 317 5.29 7.28 4.30
N ARG A 318 4.89 7.94 5.40
CA ARG A 318 5.60 7.97 6.68
C ARG A 318 4.87 7.13 7.74
N ASP A 319 4.22 6.03 7.36
CA ASP A 319 3.43 5.18 8.27
C ASP A 319 4.27 4.12 9.04
N GLY A 320 5.59 4.06 8.79
CA GLY A 320 6.51 3.07 9.34
C GLY A 320 6.70 1.81 8.48
N ARG A 321 5.97 1.67 7.37
CA ARG A 321 6.11 0.59 6.37
C ARG A 321 7.11 0.98 5.28
N GLU A 322 7.43 0.00 4.43
CA GLU A 322 8.28 0.21 3.26
C GLU A 322 7.40 0.47 2.02
N HIS A 323 7.65 1.60 1.37
CA HIS A 323 6.96 2.09 0.18
C HIS A 323 7.91 2.15 -1.01
N PRO A 324 7.73 1.36 -2.09
CA PRO A 324 8.52 1.51 -3.31
C PRO A 324 8.10 2.76 -4.11
N ILE A 325 9.05 3.67 -4.30
CA ILE A 325 8.88 4.92 -5.04
C ILE A 325 9.38 4.76 -6.48
N TYR A 326 8.46 4.74 -7.44
CA TYR A 326 8.76 4.71 -8.87
C TYR A 326 8.80 6.14 -9.42
N ALA A 327 9.66 6.41 -10.40
CA ALA A 327 9.78 7.71 -11.03
C ALA A 327 9.92 7.57 -12.55
N TYR A 328 9.14 8.33 -13.32
CA TYR A 328 9.12 8.30 -14.79
C TYR A 328 9.22 9.72 -15.37
N ALA A 329 10.06 9.93 -16.37
CA ALA A 329 10.21 11.23 -17.01
C ALA A 329 9.26 11.41 -18.19
N ARG A 330 8.59 12.57 -18.25
CA ARG A 330 7.53 12.89 -19.21
C ARG A 330 7.96 14.04 -20.12
N ALA A 331 8.27 13.72 -21.38
CA ALA A 331 8.42 14.72 -22.43
C ALA A 331 7.07 15.34 -22.82
N ALA A 332 7.12 16.61 -23.26
CA ALA A 332 5.94 17.38 -23.64
C ALA A 332 5.27 16.91 -24.95
N ASP A 333 5.96 16.09 -25.74
CA ASP A 333 5.53 15.60 -27.06
C ASP A 333 4.82 14.24 -27.03
N GLY A 334 4.51 13.72 -25.84
CA GLY A 334 3.71 12.50 -25.65
C GLY A 334 4.42 11.19 -25.98
N ARG A 335 5.76 11.22 -26.19
CA ARG A 335 6.55 10.00 -26.41
C ARG A 335 6.68 9.16 -25.12
N ALA A 336 7.26 7.95 -25.24
CA ALA A 336 7.32 7.01 -24.13
C ALA A 336 7.98 7.61 -22.88
N GLN A 337 7.48 7.22 -21.70
CA GLN A 337 7.92 7.72 -20.40
C GLN A 337 8.83 6.65 -19.75
N PRO A 338 10.15 6.71 -19.92
CA PRO A 338 11.05 5.74 -19.30
C PRO A 338 11.09 5.95 -17.78
N ALA A 339 11.27 4.85 -17.05
CA ALA A 339 11.63 4.90 -15.65
C ALA A 339 13.00 5.60 -15.51
N LEU A 340 13.14 6.45 -14.49
CA LEU A 340 14.42 7.05 -14.15
C LEU A 340 15.37 6.00 -13.59
N ALA A 341 16.68 6.24 -13.75
CA ALA A 341 17.69 5.38 -13.14
C ALA A 341 17.50 5.32 -11.61
N ASN A 342 17.80 4.16 -11.01
CA ASN A 342 17.55 3.84 -9.60
C ASN A 342 16.07 3.73 -9.17
N ALA A 343 15.08 3.89 -10.05
CA ALA A 343 13.68 3.63 -9.70
C ALA A 343 13.29 2.15 -9.93
N PRO A 344 12.51 1.52 -9.02
CA PRO A 344 12.02 2.07 -7.77
C PRO A 344 13.10 2.17 -6.67
N ARG A 345 13.00 3.19 -5.81
CA ARG A 345 13.71 3.21 -4.53
C ARG A 345 12.75 2.86 -3.39
N ALA A 346 13.16 1.99 -2.48
CA ALA A 346 12.43 1.78 -1.23
C ALA A 346 12.56 3.03 -0.33
N LEU A 347 11.42 3.51 0.15
CA LEU A 347 11.28 4.55 1.16
C LEU A 347 10.67 3.90 2.39
N ARG A 348 11.30 4.01 3.56
CA ARG A 348 10.70 3.57 4.82
C ARG A 348 10.85 4.68 5.85
N CYS A 349 9.72 5.29 6.18
CA CYS A 349 9.69 6.50 6.98
C CYS A 349 8.70 6.40 8.12
N THR A 350 9.09 6.96 9.25
CA THR A 350 8.41 6.79 10.52
C THR A 350 7.73 8.11 10.88
N ALA A 351 6.42 8.10 11.08
CA ALA A 351 5.71 9.28 11.54
C ALA A 351 6.33 9.77 12.85
N ALA A 352 6.32 11.09 13.04
CA ALA A 352 6.62 11.67 14.34
C ALA A 352 5.61 11.14 15.39
N ARG A 353 5.96 11.26 16.67
CA ARG A 353 5.16 10.79 17.79
C ARG A 353 4.80 11.96 18.69
N VAL A 354 3.60 11.87 19.27
CA VAL A 354 3.01 12.88 20.12
C VAL A 354 2.85 12.32 21.53
N ALA A 355 3.35 13.06 22.52
CA ALA A 355 3.09 12.85 23.94
C ALA A 355 3.60 14.07 24.73
N ASP A 356 3.11 14.30 25.95
CA ASP A 356 3.64 15.33 26.84
C ASP A 356 4.99 14.90 27.42
N PHE A 357 6.10 15.32 26.81
CA PHE A 357 7.45 14.92 27.23
C PHE A 357 7.94 15.72 28.43
N ASN A 358 7.27 16.81 28.81
CA ASN A 358 7.76 17.75 29.82
C ASN A 358 6.90 17.86 31.09
N GLY A 359 5.69 17.32 31.06
CA GLY A 359 4.73 17.30 32.16
C GLY A 359 3.94 18.60 32.32
N ASP A 360 3.89 19.48 31.31
CA ASP A 360 3.11 20.73 31.37
C ASP A 360 1.63 20.59 30.98
N GLY A 361 1.20 19.37 30.65
CA GLY A 361 -0.16 19.05 30.21
C GLY A 361 -0.37 19.22 28.71
N ARG A 362 0.66 19.53 27.92
CA ARG A 362 0.56 19.65 26.47
C ARG A 362 1.28 18.53 25.75
N SER A 363 0.68 18.12 24.65
CA SER A 363 1.28 17.24 23.67
C SER A 363 2.49 17.90 23.01
N ASP A 364 3.67 17.35 23.30
CA ASP A 364 4.91 17.66 22.60
C ASP A 364 5.10 16.72 21.40
N LEU A 365 6.16 16.96 20.63
CA LEU A 365 6.51 16.16 19.47
C LEU A 365 7.95 15.63 19.56
N VAL A 366 8.14 14.35 19.22
CA VAL A 366 9.43 13.80 18.83
C VAL A 366 9.38 13.31 17.38
N GLN A 367 10.38 13.71 16.61
CA GLN A 367 10.55 13.30 15.22
C GLN A 367 11.90 12.61 15.02
N TYR A 368 12.01 11.90 13.91
CA TYR A 368 13.20 11.22 13.47
C TYR A 368 13.71 11.82 12.14
N ARG A 369 15.01 12.16 12.04
CA ARG A 369 15.63 12.72 10.82
C ARG A 369 16.30 11.66 9.95
N SER A 370 16.24 11.85 8.64
CA SER A 370 16.81 10.94 7.64
C SER A 370 18.35 10.83 7.68
N ASP A 371 19.02 11.81 8.31
CA ASP A 371 20.46 11.83 8.60
C ASP A 371 20.91 10.76 9.62
N ARG A 372 19.98 10.24 10.43
CA ARG A 372 20.21 9.18 11.43
C ARG A 372 21.20 9.54 12.53
N THR A 373 21.33 10.82 12.88
CA THR A 373 22.22 11.27 13.97
C THR A 373 21.53 12.09 15.04
N THR A 374 20.32 12.59 14.77
CA THR A 374 19.59 13.48 15.68
C THR A 374 18.13 13.08 15.88
N LEU A 375 17.60 13.39 17.07
CA LEU A 375 16.19 13.32 17.42
C LEU A 375 15.67 14.74 17.67
N PRO A 376 15.04 15.39 16.69
CA PRO A 376 14.30 16.62 16.95
C PRO A 376 13.18 16.37 17.97
N VAL A 377 13.18 17.18 19.03
CA VAL A 377 12.06 17.28 19.97
C VAL A 377 11.59 18.72 19.99
N CYS A 378 10.29 18.90 19.78
CA CYS A 378 9.61 20.18 19.79
C CYS A 378 8.59 20.20 20.94
N LEU A 379 8.82 21.06 21.92
CA LEU A 379 7.91 21.25 23.04
C LEU A 379 6.82 22.26 22.66
N SER A 380 5.56 21.98 22.98
CA SER A 380 4.45 22.90 22.68
C SER A 380 4.37 24.03 23.71
N LEU A 381 4.46 25.27 23.24
CA LEU A 381 4.25 26.45 24.06
C LEU A 381 2.77 26.90 24.09
N GLY A 382 1.85 26.12 23.49
CA GLY A 382 0.44 26.48 23.29
C GLY A 382 0.19 27.70 22.39
N SER A 383 1.25 28.36 21.92
CA SER A 383 1.23 29.51 21.00
C SER A 383 2.37 29.50 19.96
N GLY A 384 3.15 28.42 19.95
CA GLY A 384 4.38 28.24 19.19
C GLY A 384 5.04 26.93 19.66
N TRP A 385 6.20 26.62 19.09
CA TRP A 385 6.98 25.44 19.44
C TRP A 385 8.41 25.84 19.82
N SER A 386 8.99 25.15 20.80
CA SER A 386 10.41 25.25 21.15
C SER A 386 11.11 23.96 20.74
N CYS A 387 11.84 23.99 19.63
CA CYS A 387 12.46 22.84 19.00
C CYS A 387 13.97 22.78 19.29
N ARG A 388 14.47 21.56 19.47
CA ARG A 388 15.90 21.27 19.60
C ARG A 388 16.24 19.94 18.96
N ASN A 389 17.34 19.91 18.21
CA ASN A 389 17.95 18.67 17.77
C ASN A 389 18.72 18.09 18.96
N LEU A 390 18.23 16.97 19.49
CA LEU A 390 18.98 16.20 20.48
C LEU A 390 19.98 15.32 19.74
N ALA A 391 21.22 15.24 20.25
CA ALA A 391 22.10 14.15 19.88
C ALA A 391 21.43 12.84 20.28
N ALA A 392 21.27 11.90 19.34
CA ALA A 392 20.88 10.53 19.69
C ALA A 392 21.94 9.89 20.60
N ALA A 393 21.62 8.80 21.28
CA ALA A 393 22.53 8.12 22.21
C ALA A 393 23.94 7.89 21.60
N THR A 394 24.96 8.59 22.09
CA THR A 394 26.37 8.39 21.66
C THR A 394 27.20 7.63 22.69
N ASP A 395 26.52 7.03 23.68
CA ASP A 395 27.09 6.54 24.92
C ASP A 395 27.80 5.17 24.77
N GLY A 396 28.95 5.17 24.08
CA GLY A 396 30.05 4.24 24.40
C GLY A 396 30.52 3.23 23.34
N TRP A 397 30.04 3.27 22.09
CA TRP A 397 30.52 2.33 21.04
C TRP A 397 31.70 2.90 20.23
N SER A 398 32.87 3.05 20.85
CA SER A 398 34.13 3.48 20.18
C SER A 398 34.90 2.32 19.50
N GLY A 399 34.17 1.31 19.03
CA GLY A 399 34.70 0.01 18.63
C GLY A 399 34.47 -0.36 17.16
N GLY A 400 35.35 0.10 16.27
CA GLY A 400 35.88 -0.80 15.23
C GLY A 400 35.19 -0.90 13.86
N ASN A 401 34.50 0.14 13.35
CA ASN A 401 34.51 0.53 11.93
C ASN A 401 33.62 1.78 11.71
N GLY A 402 33.91 2.56 10.67
CA GLY A 402 33.17 3.79 10.34
C GLY A 402 31.78 3.55 9.74
N GLY A 403 30.87 2.96 10.52
CA GLY A 403 29.44 2.87 10.24
C GLY A 403 28.65 3.64 11.28
N SER A 404 27.57 4.31 10.87
CA SER A 404 26.74 5.14 11.76
C SER A 404 26.24 4.35 12.97
N ALA A 405 26.16 5.02 14.12
CA ALA A 405 25.53 4.44 15.29
C ALA A 405 24.01 4.34 15.05
N VAL A 406 23.54 3.10 14.85
CA VAL A 406 22.12 2.70 14.87
C VAL A 406 21.34 3.11 13.59
N LEU A 407 20.12 2.55 13.46
CA LEU A 407 18.96 3.11 12.74
C LEU A 407 18.64 2.57 11.32
N GLU A 408 18.54 1.24 11.21
CA GLU A 408 17.71 0.61 10.18
C GLU A 408 16.23 0.59 10.59
N ALA A 409 15.50 1.63 10.18
CA ALA A 409 14.07 1.60 9.83
C ALA A 409 12.99 1.29 10.90
N ALA A 410 13.30 1.22 12.20
CA ALA A 410 12.28 1.09 13.25
C ALA A 410 11.68 2.45 13.65
N THR A 411 10.35 2.52 13.81
CA THR A 411 9.66 3.68 14.40
C THR A 411 10.04 3.86 15.87
N PRO A 412 10.21 5.10 16.38
CA PRO A 412 10.26 5.32 17.82
C PRO A 412 8.95 4.87 18.46
N LEU A 413 9.05 4.12 19.54
CA LEU A 413 7.93 3.76 20.40
C LEU A 413 7.94 4.66 21.62
N LEU A 414 6.77 5.05 22.10
CA LEU A 414 6.62 5.82 23.33
C LEU A 414 6.10 4.94 24.45
N GLY A 415 6.55 5.19 25.66
CA GLY A 415 6.05 4.59 26.90
C GLY A 415 6.76 5.18 28.10
N ARG A 416 6.18 5.13 29.30
CA ARG A 416 6.81 5.55 30.55
C ARG A 416 7.75 4.43 31.02
N PHE A 417 9.00 4.42 30.60
CA PHE A 417 9.91 3.32 30.94
C PHE A 417 10.49 3.45 32.36
N ASN A 418 10.22 4.55 33.07
CA ASN A 418 10.71 4.80 34.42
C ASN A 418 9.64 5.46 35.32
N ASP A 419 9.99 5.71 36.59
CA ASP A 419 9.04 6.12 37.65
C ASP A 419 8.77 7.64 37.72
N ASP A 420 9.25 8.44 36.75
CA ASP A 420 9.05 9.89 36.69
C ASP A 420 7.71 10.33 36.08
N ALA A 421 6.91 9.37 35.61
CA ALA A 421 5.65 9.53 34.90
C ALA A 421 5.74 10.21 33.52
N LEU A 422 6.94 10.54 33.03
CA LEU A 422 7.13 11.13 31.71
C LEU A 422 7.16 10.05 30.62
N PRO A 423 6.61 10.32 29.42
CA PRO A 423 6.82 9.49 28.25
C PRO A 423 8.30 9.50 27.84
N ASP A 424 8.85 8.31 27.66
CA ASP A 424 10.20 8.05 27.19
C ASP A 424 10.15 7.52 25.74
N VAL A 425 11.28 7.57 25.04
CA VAL A 425 11.40 7.07 23.66
C VAL A 425 12.23 5.79 23.62
N PHE A 426 11.60 4.66 23.28
CA PHE A 426 12.25 3.38 23.05
C PHE A 426 12.57 3.17 21.57
N GLN A 427 13.75 2.60 21.30
CA GLN A 427 14.18 2.26 19.94
C GLN A 427 14.36 0.75 19.81
N PHE A 428 13.49 0.10 19.06
CA PHE A 428 13.59 -1.33 18.82
C PHE A 428 14.66 -1.64 17.77
N ARG A 429 15.60 -2.54 18.09
CA ARG A 429 16.64 -3.00 17.15
C ARG A 429 16.91 -4.49 17.36
N ALA A 430 16.91 -5.27 16.27
CA ALA A 430 16.81 -6.74 16.33
C ALA A 430 18.14 -7.52 16.39
N ASP A 431 19.27 -6.82 16.50
CA ASP A 431 20.65 -7.34 16.40
C ASP A 431 21.53 -6.92 17.59
N VAL A 432 20.95 -6.45 18.70
CA VAL A 432 21.68 -5.92 19.87
C VAL A 432 21.25 -6.54 21.20
N ASP A 433 22.22 -6.75 22.08
CA ASP A 433 22.07 -7.24 23.46
C ASP A 433 21.61 -6.15 24.45
N ARG A 434 21.64 -4.88 24.01
CA ARG A 434 21.19 -3.71 24.76
C ARG A 434 20.02 -3.04 24.04
N LEU A 435 18.97 -2.74 24.77
CA LEU A 435 17.78 -2.06 24.26
C LEU A 435 17.92 -0.54 24.51
N PRO A 436 18.05 0.30 23.47
CA PRO A 436 18.20 1.74 23.63
C PRO A 436 16.92 2.42 24.09
N VAL A 437 17.05 3.27 25.11
CA VAL A 437 15.99 4.14 25.62
C VAL A 437 16.51 5.56 25.74
N CYS A 438 15.76 6.52 25.24
CA CYS A 438 15.90 7.94 25.54
C CYS A 438 14.89 8.30 26.61
N LEU A 439 15.36 8.39 27.86
CA LEU A 439 14.53 8.83 28.97
C LEU A 439 14.31 10.34 28.88
N SER A 440 13.07 10.81 29.05
CA SER A 440 12.81 12.24 29.25
C SER A 440 13.29 12.66 30.65
N LEU A 441 13.66 13.92 30.79
CA LEU A 441 13.99 14.59 32.06
C LEU A 441 13.14 15.87 32.22
N GLY A 442 12.12 16.01 31.39
CA GLY A 442 11.27 17.19 31.14
C GLY A 442 12.00 18.41 30.58
N SER A 443 13.10 18.79 31.20
CA SER A 443 14.03 19.83 30.74
C SER A 443 15.03 19.36 29.68
N GLY A 444 15.16 18.05 29.45
CA GLY A 444 16.16 17.43 28.59
C GLY A 444 15.94 15.92 28.45
N TRP A 445 16.96 15.19 28.02
CA TRP A 445 16.87 13.76 27.72
C TRP A 445 18.15 13.01 28.13
N SER A 446 18.04 11.75 28.52
CA SER A 446 19.18 10.85 28.74
C SER A 446 19.03 9.56 27.94
N CYS A 447 19.75 9.46 26.83
CA CYS A 447 19.69 8.31 25.95
C CYS A 447 20.79 7.28 26.26
N ARG A 448 20.41 6.03 26.54
CA ARG A 448 21.33 4.96 26.97
C ARG A 448 20.94 3.62 26.36
N GLY A 449 21.93 2.82 25.97
CA GLY A 449 21.75 1.40 25.69
C GLY A 449 21.61 0.62 27.00
N LEU A 450 20.37 0.40 27.47
CA LEU A 450 20.11 -0.29 28.73
C LEU A 450 20.33 -1.80 28.59
N VAL A 451 20.93 -2.42 29.61
CA VAL A 451 21.22 -3.86 29.61
C VAL A 451 19.93 -4.64 29.79
N ALA A 452 19.73 -5.64 28.93
CA ALA A 452 18.64 -6.59 29.05
C ALA A 452 19.11 -7.90 29.71
N GLY A 453 18.55 -8.19 30.89
CA GLY A 453 18.75 -9.46 31.59
C GLY A 453 17.73 -10.50 31.12
N TYR A 454 18.21 -11.58 30.51
CA TYR A 454 17.37 -12.65 29.98
C TYR A 454 17.24 -13.82 30.95
N SER A 455 16.02 -14.33 31.14
CA SER A 455 15.75 -15.48 32.00
C SER A 455 14.72 -16.45 31.39
N GLY A 456 14.79 -17.73 31.78
CA GLY A 456 13.83 -18.77 31.37
C GLY A 456 14.16 -19.54 30.09
N GLY A 457 15.19 -19.14 29.35
CA GLY A 457 15.57 -19.78 28.08
C GLY A 457 14.69 -19.30 26.92
N LEU A 458 15.34 -18.75 25.89
CA LEU A 458 14.67 -18.38 24.66
C LEU A 458 14.56 -19.65 23.82
N GLY A 459 13.33 -20.10 23.53
CA GLY A 459 13.08 -21.30 22.72
C GLY A 459 13.67 -21.17 21.30
N GLU A 460 13.62 -22.25 20.52
CA GLU A 460 14.26 -22.34 19.20
C GLU A 460 14.08 -21.07 18.34
N GLY A 461 15.21 -20.48 17.94
CA GLY A 461 15.25 -19.35 16.99
C GLY A 461 15.90 -18.06 17.49
N ASN A 462 16.14 -17.87 18.79
CA ASN A 462 16.82 -16.68 19.32
C ASN A 462 18.17 -17.07 19.93
N GLN A 463 19.22 -17.09 19.09
CA GLN A 463 20.56 -17.61 19.41
C GLN A 463 21.37 -16.67 20.34
N GLY A 464 20.80 -16.32 21.50
CA GLY A 464 21.37 -15.35 22.43
C GLY A 464 21.21 -13.87 22.02
N ALA A 465 20.47 -13.60 20.94
CA ALA A 465 20.29 -12.24 20.40
C ALA A 465 19.32 -11.37 21.23
N GLY A 466 18.55 -11.96 22.14
CA GLY A 466 17.67 -11.25 23.08
C GLY A 466 16.38 -10.70 22.46
N VAL A 467 16.46 -10.27 21.21
CA VAL A 467 15.35 -9.84 20.37
C VAL A 467 15.11 -10.88 19.26
N TYR A 468 13.85 -11.24 19.01
CA TYR A 468 13.51 -12.08 17.86
C TYR A 468 13.39 -11.21 16.60
N ALA A 469 14.24 -11.47 15.60
CA ALA A 469 14.17 -10.82 14.29
C ALA A 469 12.78 -11.03 13.64
N GLY A 470 12.25 -9.97 13.02
CA GLY A 470 10.91 -9.97 12.41
C GLY A 470 9.74 -9.89 13.39
N SER A 471 9.98 -9.67 14.68
CA SER A 471 8.90 -9.38 15.65
C SER A 471 8.39 -7.95 15.52
N THR A 472 7.11 -7.77 15.86
CA THR A 472 6.45 -6.47 15.99
C THR A 472 6.49 -6.05 17.46
N PRO A 473 7.15 -4.93 17.82
CA PRO A 473 7.17 -4.48 19.18
C PRO A 473 5.85 -3.78 19.55
N LEU A 474 5.32 -4.07 20.74
CA LEU A 474 4.17 -3.39 21.35
C LEU A 474 4.56 -2.89 22.74
N VAL A 475 4.02 -1.75 23.16
CA VAL A 475 4.37 -1.07 24.42
C VAL A 475 3.13 -0.90 25.31
N GLY A 476 3.32 -1.03 26.61
CA GLY A 476 2.34 -0.77 27.66
C GLY A 476 2.73 -1.45 28.96
N ASP A 477 2.19 -1.01 30.10
CA ASP A 477 2.39 -1.67 31.40
C ASP A 477 1.73 -3.05 31.40
N PHE A 478 2.49 -4.09 31.04
CA PHE A 478 2.00 -5.45 30.97
C PHE A 478 2.02 -6.14 32.34
N ASN A 479 2.67 -5.58 33.36
CA ASN A 479 2.87 -6.26 34.64
C ASN A 479 2.14 -5.64 35.85
N GLY A 480 1.64 -4.41 35.70
CA GLY A 480 0.92 -3.64 36.71
C GLY A 480 1.85 -2.88 37.66
N ASP A 481 3.05 -2.51 37.21
CA ASP A 481 4.03 -1.74 38.02
C ASP A 481 4.12 -0.25 37.65
N HIS A 482 3.23 0.20 36.76
CA HIS A 482 3.08 1.54 36.19
C HIS A 482 4.21 2.01 35.27
N ARG A 483 5.22 1.17 34.99
CA ARG A 483 6.15 1.36 33.89
C ARG A 483 5.66 0.59 32.68
N ASP A 484 5.77 1.19 31.51
CA ASP A 484 5.48 0.49 30.27
C ASP A 484 6.60 -0.53 29.97
N ASP A 485 6.21 -1.72 29.56
CA ASP A 485 7.08 -2.82 29.14
C ASP A 485 7.05 -2.97 27.61
N VAL A 486 7.90 -3.83 27.04
CA VAL A 486 7.92 -4.10 25.58
C VAL A 486 7.69 -5.56 25.26
N ILE A 487 6.63 -5.86 24.50
CA ILE A 487 6.35 -7.19 23.94
C ILE A 487 6.98 -7.35 22.57
N GLN A 488 7.54 -8.52 22.30
CA GLN A 488 8.05 -8.92 21.00
C GLN A 488 7.05 -9.84 20.30
N TYR A 489 5.96 -9.29 19.76
CA TYR A 489 4.92 -10.09 19.11
C TYR A 489 5.47 -10.76 17.85
N ARG A 490 5.17 -12.05 17.68
CA ARG A 490 5.56 -12.82 16.50
C ARG A 490 4.42 -13.66 16.01
N ASP A 491 4.25 -13.67 14.70
CA ASP A 491 3.27 -14.52 14.06
C ASP A 491 3.49 -16.01 14.40
N ALA A 492 2.39 -16.69 14.77
CA ALA A 492 2.34 -18.11 15.14
C ALA A 492 3.33 -18.57 16.23
N ALA A 493 3.80 -17.65 17.10
CA ALA A 493 4.74 -17.98 18.17
C ALA A 493 4.05 -18.61 19.39
N THR A 494 4.62 -19.69 19.93
CA THR A 494 4.09 -20.43 21.09
C THR A 494 4.32 -19.77 22.45
N THR A 495 4.91 -18.57 22.46
CA THR A 495 5.18 -17.75 23.64
C THR A 495 5.02 -16.28 23.28
N LEU A 496 4.62 -15.47 24.26
CA LEU A 496 4.67 -14.01 24.18
C LEU A 496 5.89 -13.52 25.00
N PRO A 497 7.01 -13.16 24.35
CA PRO A 497 8.18 -12.65 25.03
C PRO A 497 7.94 -11.21 25.46
N VAL A 498 8.21 -10.90 26.72
CA VAL A 498 8.06 -9.56 27.29
C VAL A 498 9.40 -9.15 27.91
N CYS A 499 9.83 -7.93 27.58
CA CYS A 499 10.93 -7.23 28.22
C CYS A 499 10.33 -6.23 29.21
N LEU A 500 10.35 -6.61 30.49
CA LEU A 500 9.82 -5.78 31.56
C LEU A 500 10.79 -4.63 31.88
N SER A 501 10.31 -3.40 32.05
CA SER A 501 11.16 -2.27 32.40
C SER A 501 11.46 -2.25 33.90
N LEU A 502 12.75 -2.08 34.23
CA LEU A 502 13.24 -1.92 35.59
C LEU A 502 13.64 -0.46 35.88
N GLY A 503 13.25 0.50 35.02
CA GLY A 503 13.67 1.91 35.04
C GLY A 503 15.17 2.17 34.74
N SER A 504 16.01 1.17 34.97
CA SER A 504 17.48 1.21 34.83
C SER A 504 18.05 0.11 33.93
N GLY A 505 17.18 -0.76 33.41
CA GLY A 505 17.50 -1.98 32.68
C GLY A 505 16.24 -2.72 32.30
N TRP A 506 16.38 -3.88 31.64
CA TRP A 506 15.26 -4.70 31.20
C TRP A 506 15.31 -6.11 31.78
N SER A 507 14.16 -6.69 32.13
CA SER A 507 14.03 -8.11 32.48
C SER A 507 13.22 -8.83 31.41
N CYS A 508 13.91 -9.42 30.44
CA CYS A 508 13.29 -10.12 29.32
C CYS A 508 13.06 -11.61 29.64
N ARG A 509 11.84 -12.08 29.37
CA ARG A 509 11.38 -13.45 29.66
C ARG A 509 10.28 -13.88 28.68
N ASN A 510 10.22 -15.17 28.39
CA ASN A 510 9.06 -15.77 27.73
C ASN A 510 7.95 -15.97 28.78
N LEU A 511 6.88 -15.17 28.72
CA LEU A 511 5.72 -15.38 29.59
C LEU A 511 4.84 -16.52 29.04
N ALA A 512 4.38 -17.39 29.93
CA ALA A 512 3.53 -18.52 29.58
C ALA A 512 2.10 -18.04 29.30
N ALA A 513 1.45 -18.60 28.27
CA ALA A 513 0.06 -18.35 27.95
C ALA A 513 -0.81 -19.58 28.28
N SER A 514 -1.83 -19.36 29.10
CA SER A 514 -2.98 -20.28 29.24
C SER A 514 -3.99 -19.98 28.12
N HIS A 515 -4.70 -21.01 27.63
CA HIS A 515 -5.60 -20.88 26.48
C HIS A 515 -6.94 -21.60 26.68
N THR A 516 -8.03 -20.99 26.21
CA THR A 516 -9.37 -21.61 26.10
C THR A 516 -10.13 -21.11 24.87
N GLY A 517 -10.88 -21.99 24.18
CA GLY A 517 -11.70 -21.67 23.00
C GLY A 517 -11.48 -22.65 21.83
N ASP A 518 -12.57 -23.06 21.16
CA ASP A 518 -12.61 -24.29 20.34
C ASP A 518 -12.79 -24.11 18.82
N GLU A 519 -12.86 -22.88 18.29
CA GLU A 519 -12.98 -22.67 16.83
C GLU A 519 -11.63 -22.31 16.18
N GLY A 520 -11.18 -23.15 15.24
CA GLY A 520 -9.92 -23.00 14.51
C GLY A 520 -8.88 -24.07 14.85
N ALA A 521 -8.97 -25.24 14.21
CA ALA A 521 -7.96 -26.29 14.37
C ALA A 521 -6.59 -25.81 13.83
N GLY A 522 -5.57 -25.71 14.69
CA GLY A 522 -4.20 -25.54 14.23
C GLY A 522 -3.14 -25.00 15.21
N ASN A 523 -3.51 -24.39 16.34
CA ASN A 523 -2.53 -23.57 17.10
C ASN A 523 -1.70 -24.29 18.19
N GLY A 524 -1.92 -25.58 18.47
CA GLY A 524 -1.07 -26.35 19.40
C GLY A 524 -0.90 -25.77 20.83
N GLY A 525 -1.81 -24.89 21.29
CA GLY A 525 -1.78 -24.26 22.61
C GLY A 525 -1.01 -22.92 22.72
N SER A 526 -0.61 -22.32 21.60
CA SER A 526 0.24 -21.12 21.51
C SER A 526 -0.35 -19.81 22.09
N GLY A 527 -1.67 -19.61 22.00
CA GLY A 527 -2.32 -18.34 22.31
C GLY A 527 -2.23 -17.28 21.18
N VAL A 528 -1.23 -17.38 20.28
CA VAL A 528 -1.03 -16.48 19.13
C VAL A 528 -1.43 -17.15 17.81
N TYR A 529 -2.26 -16.51 17.00
CA TYR A 529 -2.91 -17.07 15.81
C TYR A 529 -2.24 -16.61 14.51
N ARG A 530 -2.14 -17.53 13.54
CA ARG A 530 -1.34 -17.28 12.32
C ARG A 530 -1.90 -16.14 11.45
N GLY A 531 -1.07 -15.12 11.31
CA GLY A 531 -1.11 -13.95 10.43
C GLY A 531 -2.18 -12.93 10.79
N GLY A 532 -2.59 -12.88 12.05
CA GLY A 532 -3.28 -11.71 12.60
C GLY A 532 -2.28 -10.63 13.04
N THR A 533 -2.71 -9.37 13.02
CA THR A 533 -1.98 -8.29 13.71
C THR A 533 -2.34 -8.30 15.19
N ALA A 534 -1.42 -7.89 16.06
CA ALA A 534 -1.72 -7.64 17.46
C ALA A 534 -1.89 -6.14 17.74
N LEU A 535 -2.72 -5.82 18.72
CA LEU A 535 -2.95 -4.48 19.26
C LEU A 535 -2.93 -4.57 20.78
N ALA A 536 -2.54 -3.49 21.44
CA ALA A 536 -2.42 -3.38 22.89
C ALA A 536 -3.43 -2.36 23.45
N GLY A 537 -3.87 -2.59 24.68
CA GLY A 537 -4.81 -1.75 25.43
C GLY A 537 -5.30 -2.50 26.67
N ASP A 538 -5.75 -1.80 27.71
CA ASP A 538 -6.42 -2.44 28.85
C ASP A 538 -7.83 -2.86 28.42
N PHE A 539 -8.07 -4.17 28.22
CA PHE A 539 -9.34 -4.67 27.69
C PHE A 539 -10.29 -5.13 28.81
N ASP A 540 -9.83 -5.41 30.03
CA ASP A 540 -10.69 -5.83 31.16
C ASP A 540 -10.88 -4.80 32.29
N GLY A 541 -10.14 -3.70 32.25
CA GLY A 541 -10.23 -2.56 33.17
C GLY A 541 -9.45 -2.79 34.48
N ASP A 542 -8.45 -3.68 34.49
CA ASP A 542 -7.64 -3.95 35.68
C ASP A 542 -6.39 -3.05 35.82
N GLY A 543 -6.15 -2.16 34.84
CA GLY A 543 -5.04 -1.22 34.80
C GLY A 543 -3.78 -1.77 34.13
N ARG A 544 -3.78 -3.03 33.69
CA ARG A 544 -2.70 -3.62 32.89
C ARG A 544 -3.04 -3.56 31.41
N THR A 545 -1.99 -3.50 30.60
CA THR A 545 -2.11 -3.62 29.16
C THR A 545 -2.33 -5.08 28.79
N ASP A 546 -3.38 -5.35 28.03
CA ASP A 546 -3.69 -6.64 27.43
C ASP A 546 -3.31 -6.65 25.95
N LEU A 547 -3.51 -7.79 25.28
CA LEU A 547 -3.37 -7.91 23.84
C LEU A 547 -4.65 -8.43 23.20
N ILE A 548 -4.98 -7.91 22.02
CA ILE A 548 -5.94 -8.53 21.10
C ILE A 548 -5.25 -8.89 19.79
N GLN A 549 -5.82 -9.85 19.09
CA GLN A 549 -5.37 -10.25 17.76
C GLN A 549 -6.51 -10.03 16.77
N TYR A 550 -6.16 -9.50 15.60
CA TYR A 550 -7.14 -9.12 14.59
C TYR A 550 -6.71 -9.58 13.20
N ARG A 551 -7.68 -10.13 12.47
CA ARG A 551 -7.62 -10.27 11.01
C ARG A 551 -9.02 -10.15 10.45
N ALA A 552 -9.17 -9.39 9.36
CA ALA A 552 -10.47 -9.03 8.79
C ALA A 552 -11.26 -10.20 8.14
N ASP A 553 -10.68 -11.41 8.04
CA ASP A 553 -11.35 -12.63 7.54
C ASP A 553 -11.70 -13.64 8.66
N TRP A 554 -11.37 -13.34 9.93
CA TRP A 554 -11.77 -14.15 11.08
C TRP A 554 -13.22 -13.85 11.47
N GLN A 555 -13.82 -14.71 12.30
CA GLN A 555 -15.15 -14.49 12.91
C GLN A 555 -15.06 -14.12 14.41
N SER A 556 -13.84 -13.95 14.91
CA SER A 556 -13.52 -13.66 16.30
C SER A 556 -12.40 -12.63 16.40
N ILE A 557 -12.31 -12.00 17.57
CA ILE A 557 -11.21 -11.13 17.96
C ILE A 557 -10.60 -11.79 19.22
N PRO A 558 -9.59 -12.68 19.07
CA PRO A 558 -8.95 -13.32 20.21
C PRO A 558 -8.34 -12.27 21.15
N VAL A 559 -8.56 -12.44 22.45
CA VAL A 559 -8.01 -11.58 23.51
C VAL A 559 -7.05 -12.40 24.38
N CYS A 560 -5.93 -11.82 24.75
CA CYS A 560 -4.95 -12.34 25.69
C CYS A 560 -4.80 -11.33 26.83
N LEU A 561 -5.50 -11.62 27.93
CA LEU A 561 -5.44 -10.79 29.13
C LEU A 561 -4.10 -11.01 29.84
N SER A 562 -3.48 -9.95 30.35
CA SER A 562 -2.26 -10.04 31.12
C SER A 562 -2.57 -10.43 32.57
N LEU A 563 -1.79 -11.39 33.08
CA LEU A 563 -1.79 -11.78 34.49
C LEU A 563 -0.55 -11.22 35.21
N GLY A 564 0.21 -10.33 34.54
CA GLY A 564 1.52 -9.76 34.94
C GLY A 564 2.68 -10.75 35.08
N SER A 565 2.37 -12.04 35.22
CA SER A 565 3.34 -13.16 35.26
C SER A 565 3.09 -14.21 34.17
N GLY A 566 2.13 -13.96 33.28
CA GLY A 566 1.63 -14.87 32.25
C GLY A 566 0.42 -14.28 31.55
N TRP A 567 -0.21 -15.07 30.67
CA TRP A 567 -1.34 -14.65 29.85
C TRP A 567 -2.55 -15.58 30.02
N SER A 568 -3.75 -15.01 29.91
CA SER A 568 -5.02 -15.73 29.76
C SER A 568 -5.62 -15.43 28.39
N CYS A 569 -5.26 -16.25 27.39
CA CYS A 569 -5.74 -16.14 26.02
C CYS A 569 -7.07 -16.85 25.81
N ARG A 570 -8.03 -16.17 25.18
CA ARG A 570 -9.34 -16.69 24.80
C ARG A 570 -9.68 -16.35 23.36
N ASN A 571 -10.06 -17.35 22.59
CA ASN A 571 -10.65 -17.12 21.26
C ASN A 571 -12.17 -17.17 21.39
N LEU A 572 -12.80 -15.99 21.39
CA LEU A 572 -14.24 -15.85 21.59
C LEU A 572 -14.86 -15.12 20.40
N ALA A 573 -15.96 -15.68 19.90
CA ALA A 573 -16.69 -15.13 18.77
C ALA A 573 -17.10 -13.68 19.05
N ALA A 574 -16.74 -12.78 18.13
CA ALA A 574 -17.18 -11.41 18.17
C ALA A 574 -18.67 -11.40 17.79
N SER A 575 -19.56 -11.50 18.78
CA SER A 575 -20.98 -11.77 18.55
C SER A 575 -21.78 -10.47 18.51
N TYR A 576 -22.73 -10.37 17.56
CA TYR A 576 -23.53 -9.17 17.38
C TYR A 576 -24.69 -9.06 18.38
N ALA A 577 -24.70 -7.99 19.18
CA ALA A 577 -25.80 -7.65 20.07
C ALA A 577 -26.92 -6.91 19.30
N GLY A 578 -27.73 -7.65 18.55
CA GLY A 578 -28.89 -7.07 17.82
C GLY A 578 -29.48 -7.90 16.67
N GLY A 579 -28.90 -9.06 16.35
CA GLY A 579 -29.25 -9.83 15.15
C GLY A 579 -28.34 -9.51 13.96
N GLU A 580 -28.41 -10.34 12.91
CA GLU A 580 -27.50 -10.27 11.76
C GLU A 580 -27.52 -8.90 11.08
N GLY A 581 -26.39 -8.19 11.16
CA GLY A 581 -26.16 -7.00 10.36
C GLY A 581 -26.16 -7.36 8.87
N VAL A 582 -26.99 -6.67 8.09
CA VAL A 582 -27.12 -6.90 6.64
C VAL A 582 -25.73 -6.79 5.98
N GLY A 583 -25.21 -7.92 5.50
CA GLY A 583 -23.95 -7.99 4.75
C GLY A 583 -22.73 -8.60 5.45
N ASN A 584 -22.85 -9.16 6.67
CA ASN A 584 -21.70 -9.82 7.34
C ASN A 584 -22.00 -11.19 8.00
N GLU A 585 -23.09 -11.87 7.61
CA GLU A 585 -23.43 -13.26 8.02
C GLU A 585 -23.35 -13.55 9.54
N GLY A 586 -23.63 -12.53 10.37
CA GLY A 586 -23.56 -12.63 11.83
C GLY A 586 -22.16 -12.51 12.46
N SER A 587 -21.10 -12.41 11.66
CA SER A 587 -19.73 -12.15 12.15
C SER A 587 -19.62 -10.75 12.76
N GLY A 588 -18.91 -10.63 13.87
CA GLY A 588 -18.52 -9.36 14.46
C GLY A 588 -17.36 -8.67 13.76
N VAL A 589 -16.64 -9.38 12.87
CA VAL A 589 -15.44 -8.90 12.17
C VAL A 589 -15.76 -8.66 10.70
N TYR A 590 -15.44 -7.46 10.19
CA TYR A 590 -15.80 -6.99 8.85
C TYR A 590 -14.66 -7.14 7.85
N ALA A 591 -14.93 -7.82 6.73
CA ALA A 591 -13.95 -7.99 5.66
C ALA A 591 -13.45 -6.65 5.09
N GLY A 592 -12.12 -6.50 5.03
CA GLY A 592 -11.43 -5.32 4.50
C GLY A 592 -11.47 -4.06 5.39
N SER A 593 -11.75 -4.20 6.69
CA SER A 593 -11.62 -3.10 7.66
C SER A 593 -10.26 -3.11 8.38
N ALA A 594 -9.87 -1.95 8.91
CA ALA A 594 -8.73 -1.76 9.78
C ALA A 594 -9.21 -1.57 11.24
N PRO A 595 -8.61 -2.26 12.22
CA PRO A 595 -8.96 -2.08 13.62
C PRO A 595 -8.31 -0.83 14.21
N LEU A 596 -9.05 -0.10 15.06
CA LEU A 596 -8.52 0.97 15.92
C LEU A 596 -9.01 0.74 17.36
N VAL A 597 -8.17 1.06 18.34
CA VAL A 597 -8.39 0.81 19.77
C VAL A 597 -8.54 2.13 20.52
N GLY A 598 -9.45 2.16 21.50
CA GLY A 598 -9.71 3.29 22.39
C GLY A 598 -10.94 3.01 23.24
N ASP A 599 -11.15 3.72 24.36
CA ASP A 599 -12.41 3.64 25.09
C ASP A 599 -13.48 4.44 24.33
N PHE A 600 -14.41 3.77 23.65
CA PHE A 600 -15.46 4.45 22.89
C PHE A 600 -16.74 4.65 23.71
N ASN A 601 -16.83 4.11 24.93
CA ASN A 601 -18.07 4.09 25.71
C ASN A 601 -18.00 4.81 27.07
N GLY A 602 -16.80 5.06 27.58
CA GLY A 602 -16.51 5.76 28.82
C GLY A 602 -16.52 4.88 30.06
N ASP A 603 -16.34 3.56 29.93
CA ASP A 603 -16.26 2.62 31.08
C ASP A 603 -14.83 2.36 31.57
N GLY A 604 -13.84 3.01 30.96
CA GLY A 604 -12.41 2.88 31.30
C GLY A 604 -11.73 1.70 30.63
N ARG A 605 -12.40 1.00 29.70
CA ARG A 605 -11.84 -0.12 28.95
C ARG A 605 -11.54 0.26 27.52
N SER A 606 -10.52 -0.37 26.98
CA SER A 606 -10.25 -0.35 25.54
C SER A 606 -11.33 -1.15 24.82
N ASP A 607 -11.96 -0.52 23.84
CA ASP A 607 -12.87 -1.12 22.87
C ASP A 607 -12.18 -1.19 21.49
N VAL A 608 -12.86 -1.78 20.49
CA VAL A 608 -12.34 -1.87 19.10
C VAL A 608 -13.36 -1.33 18.11
N ILE A 609 -12.96 -0.39 17.26
CA ILE A 609 -13.71 -0.04 16.05
C ILE A 609 -13.07 -0.66 14.80
N GLN A 610 -13.89 -0.93 13.80
CA GLN A 610 -13.47 -1.55 12.54
C GLN A 610 -13.69 -0.60 11.38
N TYR A 611 -12.73 0.30 11.18
CA TYR A 611 -12.85 1.37 10.21
C TYR A 611 -12.69 0.85 8.77
N ARG A 612 -13.57 1.30 7.87
CA ARG A 612 -13.50 1.03 6.43
C ARG A 612 -13.90 2.28 5.65
N ALA A 613 -12.99 2.78 4.82
CA ALA A 613 -13.23 3.96 3.98
C ALA A 613 -14.48 3.79 3.10
N GLY A 614 -15.31 4.83 3.00
CA GLY A 614 -16.56 4.80 2.24
C GLY A 614 -17.70 3.96 2.83
N ALA A 615 -17.53 3.31 3.99
CA ALA A 615 -18.60 2.57 4.64
C ALA A 615 -19.60 3.50 5.34
N ALA A 616 -20.91 3.26 5.16
CA ALA A 616 -21.99 4.01 5.80
C ALA A 616 -22.14 3.73 7.32
N THR A 617 -21.33 2.83 7.87
CA THR A 617 -21.36 2.40 9.26
C THR A 617 -19.95 2.17 9.77
N VAL A 618 -19.71 2.44 11.05
CA VAL A 618 -18.48 2.06 11.76
C VAL A 618 -18.88 1.01 12.81
N PRO A 619 -18.58 -0.28 12.57
CA PRO A 619 -18.76 -1.33 13.56
C PRO A 619 -17.89 -1.06 14.79
N VAL A 620 -18.48 -1.22 15.97
CA VAL A 620 -17.84 -1.07 17.27
C VAL A 620 -18.05 -2.34 18.07
N CYS A 621 -16.97 -2.94 18.56
CA CYS A 621 -16.97 -4.07 19.47
C CYS A 621 -16.53 -3.57 20.85
N LEU A 622 -17.52 -3.39 21.72
CA LEU A 622 -17.29 -2.99 23.10
C LEU A 622 -16.70 -4.16 23.90
N SER A 623 -15.69 -3.90 24.72
CA SER A 623 -15.06 -4.94 25.54
C SER A 623 -15.88 -5.24 26.78
N LEU A 624 -16.05 -6.54 27.05
CA LEU A 624 -16.66 -7.05 28.27
C LEU A 624 -15.61 -7.58 29.25
N GLY A 625 -14.32 -7.29 29.02
CA GLY A 625 -13.17 -7.82 29.76
C GLY A 625 -12.92 -9.32 29.60
N SER A 626 -13.81 -10.02 28.89
CA SER A 626 -13.66 -11.45 28.63
C SER A 626 -14.38 -11.88 27.35
N GLY A 627 -14.56 -10.95 26.41
CA GLY A 627 -15.36 -11.11 25.19
C GLY A 627 -15.87 -9.76 24.69
N TRP A 628 -16.72 -9.77 23.68
CA TRP A 628 -17.12 -8.58 22.93
C TRP A 628 -18.64 -8.43 22.81
N SER A 629 -19.12 -7.19 22.87
CA SER A 629 -20.48 -6.80 22.45
C SER A 629 -20.39 -5.95 21.18
N CYS A 630 -20.47 -6.58 20.01
CA CYS A 630 -20.36 -5.88 18.73
C CYS A 630 -21.71 -5.29 18.27
N ARG A 631 -21.66 -4.06 17.73
CA ARG A 631 -22.79 -3.30 17.19
C ARG A 631 -22.37 -2.56 15.92
N ASN A 632 -23.27 -2.44 14.95
CA ASN A 632 -23.02 -1.67 13.74
C ASN A 632 -23.59 -0.27 13.92
N LEU A 633 -22.75 0.69 14.28
CA LEU A 633 -23.19 2.06 14.53
C LEU A 633 -23.15 2.84 13.21
N ALA A 634 -24.30 3.41 12.83
CA ALA A 634 -24.39 4.24 11.64
C ALA A 634 -23.56 5.51 11.82
N VAL A 635 -22.79 5.87 10.79
CA VAL A 635 -22.16 7.19 10.70
C VAL A 635 -22.96 8.02 9.71
N THR A 636 -23.47 9.17 10.16
CA THR A 636 -24.34 10.03 9.34
C THR A 636 -23.60 10.71 8.18
N LEU A 637 -22.26 10.71 8.23
CA LEU A 637 -21.38 11.21 7.19
C LEU A 637 -20.21 10.21 7.00
N PRO A 638 -20.31 9.28 6.03
CA PRO A 638 -19.20 8.39 5.69
C PRO A 638 -18.08 9.18 4.99
N ALA A 639 -16.82 8.92 5.32
CA ALA A 639 -15.70 9.53 4.63
C ALA A 639 -15.50 9.01 3.20
N ALA A 640 -14.76 9.77 2.40
CA ALA A 640 -14.44 9.43 1.02
C ALA A 640 -13.79 8.03 0.88
N SER A 641 -14.02 7.39 -0.27
CA SER A 641 -13.32 6.15 -0.62
C SER A 641 -11.81 6.38 -0.66
N GLY A 642 -11.05 5.66 0.15
CA GLY A 642 -9.60 5.85 0.34
C GLY A 642 -9.19 6.71 1.53
N ALA A 643 -10.14 7.27 2.30
CA ALA A 643 -9.84 7.95 3.56
C ALA A 643 -9.28 7.00 4.63
N THR A 644 -8.38 7.50 5.48
CA THR A 644 -7.91 6.82 6.70
C THR A 644 -8.63 7.39 7.93
N ALA A 645 -8.36 6.86 9.12
CA ALA A 645 -8.87 7.41 10.36
C ALA A 645 -7.87 7.33 11.52
N VAL A 646 -8.01 8.26 12.46
CA VAL A 646 -7.29 8.32 13.75
C VAL A 646 -8.29 8.54 14.89
N VAL A 647 -7.91 8.16 16.10
CA VAL A 647 -8.77 8.20 17.29
C VAL A 647 -8.11 8.97 18.42
N ALA A 648 -8.88 9.81 19.10
CA ALA A 648 -8.49 10.61 20.27
C ALA A 648 -9.74 11.23 20.91
N ASP A 649 -9.69 11.63 22.18
CA ASP A 649 -10.76 12.40 22.84
C ASP A 649 -10.71 13.86 22.35
N LEU A 650 -11.61 14.26 21.45
CA LEU A 650 -11.62 15.60 20.86
C LEU A 650 -12.44 16.57 21.72
N ASP A 651 -13.52 16.13 22.37
CA ASP A 651 -14.40 17.01 23.12
C ASP A 651 -14.19 17.02 24.65
N GLY A 652 -13.21 16.27 25.13
CA GLY A 652 -12.73 16.25 26.51
C GLY A 652 -13.70 15.55 27.46
N ASP A 653 -14.49 14.60 26.96
CA ASP A 653 -15.50 13.88 27.74
C ASP A 653 -15.06 12.51 28.27
N GLY A 654 -13.82 12.12 27.97
CA GLY A 654 -13.19 10.87 28.38
C GLY A 654 -13.38 9.72 27.37
N ARG A 655 -14.11 9.92 26.27
CA ARG A 655 -14.27 8.92 25.20
C ARG A 655 -13.37 9.21 24.02
N SER A 656 -12.99 8.15 23.32
CA SER A 656 -12.29 8.21 22.05
C SER A 656 -13.26 8.59 20.93
N ASP A 657 -12.97 9.68 20.22
CA ASP A 657 -13.66 10.09 19.00
C ASP A 657 -12.94 9.59 17.75
N LEU A 658 -13.55 9.80 16.58
CA LEU A 658 -13.02 9.39 15.29
C LEU A 658 -12.84 10.57 14.35
N VAL A 659 -11.59 10.84 13.94
CA VAL A 659 -11.28 11.76 12.83
C VAL A 659 -11.03 10.95 11.57
N GLN A 660 -11.92 11.07 10.59
CA GLN A 660 -11.75 10.47 9.27
C GLN A 660 -11.08 11.48 8.33
N TYR A 661 -9.95 11.11 7.73
CA TYR A 661 -9.13 11.99 6.90
C TYR A 661 -9.00 11.46 5.46
N ASP A 662 -9.41 12.27 4.48
CA ASP A 662 -9.16 12.05 3.05
C ASP A 662 -7.83 12.69 2.60
N PRO A 663 -6.80 11.89 2.23
CA PRO A 663 -5.55 12.41 1.69
C PRO A 663 -5.71 13.26 0.42
N HIS A 664 -6.79 13.08 -0.33
CA HIS A 664 -7.09 13.85 -1.53
C HIS A 664 -7.85 15.16 -1.25
N GLY A 665 -8.09 15.48 0.02
CA GLY A 665 -8.48 16.80 0.51
C GLY A 665 -9.84 17.28 0.01
N GLN A 666 -10.88 16.45 0.18
CA GLN A 666 -12.27 16.83 -0.07
C GLN A 666 -13.17 16.82 1.18
N THR A 667 -12.89 16.00 2.19
CA THR A 667 -13.68 15.93 3.45
C THR A 667 -12.83 15.57 4.67
N LEU A 668 -13.16 16.13 5.84
CA LEU A 668 -12.65 15.73 7.16
C LEU A 668 -13.85 15.49 8.11
N PRO A 669 -14.57 14.34 7.98
CA PRO A 669 -15.63 13.99 8.90
C PRO A 669 -15.08 13.67 10.29
N VAL A 670 -15.52 14.41 11.29
CA VAL A 670 -15.27 14.16 12.71
C VAL A 670 -16.53 13.54 13.30
N CYS A 671 -16.40 12.37 13.92
CA CYS A 671 -17.48 11.66 14.58
C CYS A 671 -17.19 11.57 16.07
N LEU A 672 -17.92 12.36 16.87
CA LEU A 672 -17.84 12.30 18.32
C LEU A 672 -18.58 11.06 18.85
N SER A 673 -18.03 10.37 19.84
CA SER A 673 -18.66 9.20 20.44
C SER A 673 -19.73 9.58 21.47
N LEU A 674 -20.92 9.02 21.31
CA LEU A 674 -22.04 9.15 22.24
C LEU A 674 -22.24 7.88 23.08
N ALA A 675 -21.21 7.02 23.19
CA ALA A 675 -21.20 5.66 23.76
C ALA A 675 -22.15 4.63 23.12
N THR A 676 -23.24 5.09 22.50
CA THR A 676 -24.30 4.28 21.88
C THR A 676 -24.47 4.57 20.38
N GLY A 677 -23.70 5.52 19.84
CA GLY A 677 -23.78 6.01 18.48
C GLY A 677 -22.74 7.10 18.23
N TRP A 678 -22.76 7.69 17.03
CA TRP A 678 -21.81 8.71 16.60
C TRP A 678 -22.53 10.03 16.26
N SER A 679 -21.95 11.17 16.66
CA SER A 679 -22.32 12.50 16.16
C SER A 679 -21.30 12.95 15.11
N CYS A 680 -21.53 12.59 13.85
CA CYS A 680 -20.65 12.98 12.75
C CYS A 680 -20.97 14.36 12.16
N ARG A 681 -19.94 15.16 11.93
CA ARG A 681 -19.98 16.44 11.21
C ARG A 681 -18.78 16.54 10.27
N ASP A 682 -19.01 17.00 9.04
CA ASP A 682 -17.91 17.41 8.17
C ASP A 682 -17.41 18.77 8.62
N LEU A 683 -16.19 18.81 9.17
CA LEU A 683 -15.58 20.02 9.70
C LEU A 683 -14.55 20.63 8.72
N SER A 684 -14.49 20.15 7.47
CA SER A 684 -13.59 20.68 6.43
C SER A 684 -13.64 22.19 6.26
N ALA A 685 -14.81 22.81 6.39
CA ALA A 685 -14.96 24.26 6.25
C ALA A 685 -14.21 25.06 7.34
N GLY A 686 -14.06 24.48 8.54
CA GLY A 686 -13.33 25.11 9.66
C GLY A 686 -11.80 25.06 9.49
N LEU A 687 -11.30 24.29 8.53
CA LEU A 687 -9.85 24.18 8.29
C LEU A 687 -9.28 25.42 7.57
N ALA A 688 -10.12 26.36 7.14
CA ALA A 688 -9.70 27.61 6.51
C ALA A 688 -9.17 28.63 7.54
N GLY A 689 -7.86 28.63 7.76
CA GLY A 689 -7.14 29.59 8.61
C GLY A 689 -6.96 30.99 7.97
N PRO A 690 -6.68 32.03 8.79
CA PRO A 690 -6.58 33.41 8.32
C PRO A 690 -5.28 33.74 7.57
N GLU A 691 -4.19 32.97 7.75
CA GLU A 691 -2.93 33.20 7.05
C GLU A 691 -2.95 32.66 5.62
N ARG A 692 -3.28 33.53 4.66
CA ARG A 692 -3.12 33.29 3.21
C ARG A 692 -1.70 33.60 2.72
N THR A 693 -0.68 33.00 3.33
CA THR A 693 0.71 33.14 2.86
C THR A 693 1.08 32.00 1.90
N THR A 694 1.17 32.36 0.61
CA THR A 694 1.81 31.63 -0.50
C THR A 694 1.65 30.09 -0.55
N GLY A 695 0.59 29.61 -1.20
CA GLY A 695 0.57 28.25 -1.77
C GLY A 695 -0.79 27.56 -1.79
N ASN A 696 -1.52 27.58 -0.67
CA ASN A 696 -2.61 26.62 -0.41
C ASN A 696 -3.97 27.23 0.00
N GLY A 697 -4.36 28.38 -0.56
CA GLY A 697 -5.74 28.93 -0.44
C GLY A 697 -6.24 29.35 0.95
N GLY A 698 -5.50 29.04 2.02
CA GLY A 698 -5.86 29.23 3.43
C GLY A 698 -6.25 27.96 4.19
N SER A 699 -6.11 26.74 3.65
CA SER A 699 -6.45 25.50 4.40
C SER A 699 -5.27 25.02 5.27
N GLY A 700 -5.50 24.90 6.58
CA GLY A 700 -4.56 24.38 7.59
C GLY A 700 -4.48 22.84 7.68
N VAL A 701 -5.24 22.15 6.84
CA VAL A 701 -5.04 20.72 6.53
C VAL A 701 -4.65 20.61 5.06
N PHE A 702 -3.55 19.90 4.79
CA PHE A 702 -2.95 19.73 3.48
C PHE A 702 -3.47 18.48 2.77
N ARG A 703 -3.36 18.48 1.43
CA ARG A 703 -3.46 17.24 0.64
C ARG A 703 -2.22 16.39 0.88
N GLY A 704 -2.40 15.09 1.11
CA GLY A 704 -1.33 14.10 1.32
C GLY A 704 -0.69 14.12 2.71
N GLY A 705 -1.19 14.94 3.65
CA GLY A 705 -0.66 15.08 4.99
C GLY A 705 -1.44 14.26 6.02
N MET A 706 -0.86 13.18 6.57
CA MET A 706 -1.51 12.44 7.67
C MET A 706 -1.56 13.32 8.93
N PRO A 707 -2.74 13.52 9.56
CA PRO A 707 -2.83 14.24 10.82
C PRO A 707 -2.24 13.45 11.99
N LEU A 708 -1.55 14.17 12.86
CA LEU A 708 -1.30 13.78 14.23
C LEU A 708 -2.40 14.35 15.14
N VAL A 709 -2.70 13.66 16.22
CA VAL A 709 -3.67 14.04 17.25
C VAL A 709 -2.99 14.17 18.61
N GLY A 710 -3.42 15.15 19.40
CA GLY A 710 -2.96 15.38 20.78
C GLY A 710 -3.39 16.77 21.26
N ASP A 711 -3.50 16.97 22.58
CA ASP A 711 -3.80 18.29 23.15
C ASP A 711 -2.60 19.22 23.04
N PHE A 712 -2.51 20.00 21.96
CA PHE A 712 -1.36 20.87 21.70
C PHE A 712 -1.44 22.19 22.48
N ASN A 713 -2.53 22.48 23.18
CA ASN A 713 -2.77 23.78 23.79
C ASN A 713 -2.91 23.74 25.34
N GLY A 714 -3.31 22.59 25.89
CA GLY A 714 -3.47 22.30 27.32
C GLY A 714 -4.90 22.52 27.83
N ASP A 715 -5.94 22.36 26.99
CA ASP A 715 -7.35 22.54 27.38
C ASP A 715 -8.11 21.23 27.64
N GLY A 716 -7.41 20.09 27.59
CA GLY A 716 -7.96 18.75 27.80
C GLY A 716 -8.67 18.17 26.59
N ARG A 717 -8.44 18.71 25.38
CA ARG A 717 -9.04 18.27 24.11
C ARG A 717 -7.95 17.91 23.12
N ALA A 718 -8.12 16.83 22.36
CA ALA A 718 -7.21 16.53 21.28
C ALA A 718 -7.40 17.50 20.10
N ASP A 719 -6.32 18.15 19.74
CA ASP A 719 -6.18 19.00 18.57
C ASP A 719 -5.61 18.19 17.38
N LEU A 720 -5.61 18.80 16.18
CA LEU A 720 -4.98 18.22 14.99
C LEU A 720 -3.72 18.99 14.59
N MET A 721 -2.69 18.26 14.16
CA MET A 721 -1.44 18.82 13.64
C MET A 721 -1.03 18.10 12.35
N GLN A 722 -0.43 18.84 11.41
CA GLN A 722 0.17 18.27 10.20
C GLN A 722 1.52 18.92 9.91
N PHE A 723 2.49 18.15 9.40
CA PHE A 723 3.71 18.73 8.85
C PHE A 723 3.45 19.25 7.44
N GLN A 724 4.05 20.40 7.13
CA GLN A 724 4.27 20.75 5.74
C GLN A 724 5.57 20.09 5.29
N SER A 725 5.56 19.64 4.05
CA SER A 725 6.67 18.93 3.45
C SER A 725 7.82 19.90 3.06
N GLN A 726 7.46 21.14 2.68
CA GLN A 726 8.39 22.22 2.36
C GLN A 726 9.06 22.70 3.65
N GLY A 727 10.38 22.54 3.79
CA GLY A 727 11.12 22.82 5.02
C GLY A 727 11.12 24.29 5.48
N TRP A 728 10.08 24.68 6.22
CA TRP A 728 9.92 25.96 6.89
C TRP A 728 9.71 25.75 8.40
N ASP A 729 10.06 26.76 9.20
CA ASP A 729 9.94 26.73 10.67
C ASP A 729 8.47 26.91 11.16
N LEU A 730 7.50 26.36 10.43
CA LEU A 730 6.07 26.52 10.67
C LEU A 730 5.37 25.16 10.74
N ILE A 731 4.75 24.87 11.89
CA ILE A 731 3.92 23.69 12.13
C ILE A 731 2.44 24.11 12.16
N PRO A 732 1.63 23.72 11.17
CA PRO A 732 0.18 23.94 11.23
C PRO A 732 -0.50 23.09 12.30
N VAL A 733 -1.19 23.79 13.20
CA VAL A 733 -2.01 23.21 14.27
C VAL A 733 -3.42 23.77 14.15
N CYS A 734 -4.40 22.88 14.16
CA CYS A 734 -5.83 23.13 14.14
C CYS A 734 -6.41 22.76 15.50
N LEU A 735 -6.75 23.78 16.29
CA LEU A 735 -7.32 23.59 17.62
C LEU A 735 -8.80 23.22 17.54
N TYR A 736 -9.27 22.27 18.35
CA TYR A 736 -10.68 21.85 18.33
C TYR A 736 -11.57 22.75 19.19
N LEU A 737 -12.61 23.33 18.59
CA LEU A 737 -13.53 24.28 19.27
C LEU A 737 -14.93 23.69 19.56
N GLY A 738 -15.09 22.36 19.61
CA GLY A 738 -16.40 21.70 19.85
C GLY A 738 -17.41 21.78 18.69
N SER A 739 -17.19 22.68 17.73
CA SER A 739 -18.09 22.91 16.58
C SER A 739 -17.36 23.15 15.26
N GLY A 740 -16.03 23.12 15.28
CA GLY A 740 -15.16 23.44 14.16
C GLY A 740 -13.71 23.54 14.62
N TRP A 741 -12.83 23.94 13.71
CA TRP A 741 -11.39 24.05 13.93
C TRP A 741 -10.93 25.50 13.95
N SER A 742 -9.85 25.79 14.67
CA SER A 742 -9.11 27.04 14.59
C SER A 742 -7.66 26.76 14.17
N CYS A 743 -7.40 26.86 12.87
CA CYS A 743 -6.11 26.53 12.29
C CYS A 743 -5.18 27.75 12.19
N ARG A 744 -3.93 27.56 12.63
CA ARG A 744 -2.83 28.53 12.54
C ARG A 744 -1.50 27.81 12.28
N SER A 745 -0.61 28.46 11.55
CA SER A 745 0.78 28.03 11.42
C SER A 745 1.55 28.52 12.65
N LEU A 746 2.08 27.60 13.45
CA LEU A 746 2.84 27.92 14.65
C LEU A 746 4.34 27.91 14.38
N TYR A 747 5.03 28.98 14.76
CA TYR A 747 6.48 29.08 14.61
C TYR A 747 7.22 28.11 15.52
N ALA A 748 8.23 27.44 14.97
CA ALA A 748 9.15 26.55 15.65
C ALA A 748 10.51 27.24 15.86
N ASP A 749 10.78 27.66 17.10
CA ASP A 749 12.08 28.27 17.43
C ASP A 749 13.13 27.19 17.69
N TYR A 750 14.21 27.19 16.90
CA TYR A 750 15.27 26.20 16.95
C TYR A 750 16.50 26.72 17.70
N ALA A 751 16.58 26.38 19.00
CA ALA A 751 17.74 26.72 19.82
C ALA A 751 18.94 25.79 19.53
N GLY A 752 19.97 26.29 18.84
CA GLY A 752 21.19 25.48 18.61
C GLY A 752 22.29 26.08 17.74
N GLY A 753 22.00 27.03 16.84
CA GLY A 753 23.04 27.78 16.10
C GLY A 753 23.67 27.07 14.89
N GLU A 754 23.26 25.85 14.53
CA GLU A 754 23.61 25.27 13.24
C GLU A 754 22.72 25.82 12.10
N GLY A 755 23.05 27.05 11.70
CA GLY A 755 22.93 27.47 10.30
C GLY A 755 21.55 27.94 9.81
N ALA A 756 21.19 29.17 10.14
CA ALA A 756 20.39 29.99 9.23
C ALA A 756 21.20 30.26 7.94
N GLY A 757 21.12 29.34 6.97
CA GLY A 757 21.96 29.37 5.77
C GLY A 757 21.63 28.26 4.77
N ASN A 758 20.60 28.50 3.95
CA ASN A 758 20.20 27.72 2.77
C ASN A 758 19.96 26.21 2.98
N GLY A 759 18.70 25.86 3.27
CA GLY A 759 18.07 24.67 2.69
C GLY A 759 17.95 23.40 3.53
N GLY A 760 17.93 23.48 4.87
CA GLY A 760 17.78 22.24 5.66
C GLY A 760 17.42 22.31 7.15
N SER A 761 16.79 23.38 7.64
CA SER A 761 16.61 23.64 9.09
C SER A 761 15.26 23.27 9.72
N GLY A 762 14.23 22.93 8.95
CA GLY A 762 12.86 22.77 9.47
C GLY A 762 12.57 21.50 10.28
N VAL A 763 11.38 21.46 10.87
CA VAL A 763 10.70 20.22 11.28
C VAL A 763 10.18 19.57 10.01
N TYR A 764 10.44 18.28 9.80
CA TYR A 764 10.39 17.67 8.46
C TYR A 764 9.09 16.95 8.11
#